data_AF-A0A0M8MLQ1-F1
#
_entry.id   AF-A0A0M8MLQ1-F1
#
_cell.length_a   1.000
_cell.length_b   1.000
_cell.length_c   1.000
_cell.angle_alpha   90.00
_cell.angle_beta   90.00
_cell.angle_gamma   90.00
#
_symmetry.space_group_name_H-M   'P 1'
#
loop_
_entity.id
_entity.type
_entity.pdbx_description
1 polymer ?
#
loop_
_entity_poly.entity_id
_entity_poly.type
_entity_poly.pdbx_seq_one_letter_code
_entity_poly.pdbx_strand_id
1 'polypeptide(L)'
;MLPHVGRVRLPRTARAFSTSVRACLATPQQERPTHPSRMPRYAELLSQLERVRPLLGGRPLTLAEKILYSHLLEPEADLEGVGSDASKIRGSRYLKLKIDRLAMQDASAQMALLQFMTCGLTQAAVPASVHCDHLIQAFEGAEADLKRSLSTHHEVFAFLESACRKYGIEFWRPGSGIIHQIVLENYAAPGLLMLGTDSHTPNASGMGCLAIGVGGADAVDAMTATPWELLAPKALGVHLHGELSPWCSAKDVILHLAGQLTVRGGTGYIVEYFGEGLATLPATGLATMSNMGAEIGATTSAFPYTAAMGRYLEATGRGAVARGAAQAAEAGLLKADQGAEYDQVIDIDLSKLEPSLNGPFTPDLNVPLTEFVQRSQSNDPPHPVELSSALIGSCTNSSYADMSRCADLARQATQAGLQTKVPFDVTPGSEQVRATVERDGITQTLTDAGARVLANACGPCIGQWKRTDKQGESNVILTSFNRNFRGRNDGNAKTLNFLAAPEIVTMYAFAGRLDFDPRTDSLPTPDGKSFRFAPPKWEELPTQGFVPGDVSYLPTPMPAPQPEVSVVIDPRSERLEPLTPFESYFAPEAAAKGVYELPSMRCLLRIRGKCTTDHISAAGPWLKYKGHLTNIAENTLIGAMNDMTGEVNEARDYIDEAPRTTTIPAMAKRWKARDQPWMIVADHNYGEGSAREHAALQPRLYGCALVLARSIARIAETNLRKQGVMTLLFENEDDYLKIDGGDIVETVNLSDLMRPGADLSTQVRVRVTKLAEDGQVKEQFEIPTRHSLSPTHLSWIRAGSALNCIRAQAGAATSAPKADVSGTRAFSTSTSRRAPPAVNTGNDPRYEVLRQLLFPAPAGKKNAGPRTMSDALGQGAASRAVYDTISRAWKLHERRHKEAFVQSLKTKRARLDEALADLKAEDASLWKQALQYAGPTKRNAEEQARLQRMGLAMNDAAKEGEAPGSRMMAKRRARLMARTRLATLFPRELRAPTITPPLKGWPAYVADEE
;
A
#
# COMPACT_ATOMS: atom_id res chain seq x y z
N MET A 1 91.88 -19.74 23.74
CA MET A 1 92.07 -20.52 24.99
C MET A 1 91.66 -19.60 26.16
N LEU A 2 91.05 -20.09 27.27
CA LEU A 2 90.52 -19.34 28.47
C LEU A 2 88.96 -19.10 28.46
N PRO A 3 88.27 -18.74 29.57
CA PRO A 3 87.51 -19.63 30.48
C PRO A 3 85.99 -19.28 30.66
N HIS A 4 85.31 -20.01 31.59
CA HIS A 4 84.06 -19.73 32.36
C HIS A 4 82.62 -20.17 31.91
N VAL A 5 82.02 -21.00 32.79
CA VAL A 5 80.65 -21.14 33.40
C VAL A 5 79.35 -21.37 32.56
N GLY A 6 78.89 -22.63 32.49
CA GLY A 6 77.82 -23.30 33.28
C GLY A 6 76.33 -22.84 33.32
N ARG A 7 75.37 -23.73 32.91
CA ARG A 7 74.23 -24.35 33.67
C ARG A 7 73.23 -25.12 32.77
N VAL A 8 72.35 -25.91 33.38
CA VAL A 8 71.65 -27.15 32.93
C VAL A 8 70.10 -27.01 32.79
N ARG A 9 69.41 -27.82 31.94
CA ARG A 9 68.08 -28.48 32.21
C ARG A 9 67.60 -29.54 31.17
N LEU A 10 66.84 -30.54 31.65
CA LEU A 10 66.02 -31.62 31.00
C LEU A 10 64.64 -31.73 31.77
N PRO A 11 63.70 -32.71 31.58
CA PRO A 11 62.55 -32.79 30.63
C PRO A 11 61.15 -33.19 31.26
N ARG A 12 60.01 -33.18 30.51
CA ARG A 12 58.80 -34.10 30.54
C ARG A 12 57.39 -33.51 30.17
N THR A 13 56.68 -34.23 29.28
CA THR A 13 55.23 -34.64 29.15
C THR A 13 54.01 -33.70 29.27
N ALA A 14 53.05 -33.81 28.32
CA ALA A 14 51.61 -34.13 28.54
C ALA A 14 50.85 -34.47 27.23
N ARG A 15 49.88 -35.39 27.32
CA ARG A 15 48.95 -35.90 26.26
C ARG A 15 47.80 -34.93 25.97
N ALA A 16 47.30 -34.90 24.73
CA ALA A 16 45.94 -34.46 24.40
C ALA A 16 45.29 -35.44 23.39
N PHE A 17 44.02 -35.76 23.64
CA PHE A 17 43.20 -36.74 22.92
C PHE A 17 42.84 -36.24 21.51
N SER A 18 43.05 -37.06 20.46
CA SER A 18 42.39 -36.85 19.17
C SER A 18 41.03 -37.53 19.17
N THR A 19 39.95 -36.75 19.21
CA THR A 19 38.62 -37.26 18.87
C THR A 19 38.55 -37.44 17.36
N SER A 20 38.58 -38.69 16.90
CA SER A 20 38.25 -39.05 15.53
C SER A 20 36.77 -38.75 15.28
N VAL A 21 36.48 -37.61 14.67
CA VAL A 21 35.18 -37.37 14.05
C VAL A 21 35.09 -38.35 12.88
N ARG A 22 34.23 -39.37 13.00
CA ARG A 22 33.77 -40.15 11.85
C ARG A 22 33.12 -39.14 10.91
N ALA A 23 33.82 -38.80 9.83
CA ALA A 23 33.20 -38.20 8.67
C ALA A 23 32.14 -39.19 8.18
N CYS A 24 30.88 -38.97 8.56
CA CYS A 24 29.78 -39.53 7.82
C CYS A 24 29.92 -38.98 6.40
N LEU A 25 30.23 -39.86 5.46
CA LEU A 25 30.12 -39.59 4.03
C LEU A 25 28.64 -39.26 3.76
N ALA A 26 28.27 -38.00 3.95
CA ALA A 26 27.06 -37.47 3.37
C ALA A 26 27.23 -37.64 1.86
N THR A 27 26.43 -38.53 1.27
CA THR A 27 26.32 -38.68 -0.17
C THR A 27 26.15 -37.27 -0.75
N PRO A 28 26.99 -36.83 -1.71
CA PRO A 28 26.83 -35.52 -2.31
C PRO A 28 25.41 -35.45 -2.85
N GLN A 29 24.59 -34.56 -2.30
CA GLN A 29 23.28 -34.31 -2.83
C GLN A 29 23.52 -33.82 -4.26
N GLN A 30 23.12 -34.64 -5.24
CA GLN A 30 23.32 -34.37 -6.66
C GLN A 30 22.86 -32.94 -6.94
N GLU A 31 23.78 -32.07 -7.38
CA GLU A 31 23.47 -30.66 -7.59
C GLU A 31 22.29 -30.56 -8.55
N ARG A 32 21.14 -30.12 -8.02
CA ARG A 32 19.97 -29.87 -8.87
C ARG A 32 20.34 -28.68 -9.77
N PRO A 33 20.04 -28.75 -11.09
CA PRO A 33 20.23 -27.61 -11.97
C PRO A 33 19.58 -26.38 -11.35
N THR A 34 20.32 -25.28 -11.24
CA THR A 34 19.76 -24.07 -10.67
C THR A 34 18.71 -23.52 -11.60
N HIS A 35 17.53 -23.29 -11.04
CA HIS A 35 16.39 -22.84 -11.80
C HIS A 35 16.69 -21.44 -12.38
N PRO A 36 16.57 -21.24 -13.71
CA PRO A 36 17.06 -20.02 -14.37
C PRO A 36 16.38 -18.74 -13.89
N SER A 37 15.12 -18.79 -13.44
CA SER A 37 14.43 -17.62 -12.86
C SER A 37 14.94 -17.17 -11.48
N ARG A 38 15.89 -17.92 -10.89
CA ARG A 38 16.46 -17.67 -9.56
C ARG A 38 17.93 -17.21 -9.64
N MET A 39 18.52 -17.22 -10.83
CA MET A 39 19.92 -16.85 -11.06
C MET A 39 19.98 -15.56 -11.89
N PRO A 40 20.54 -14.48 -11.35
CA PRO A 40 20.84 -13.29 -12.14
C PRO A 40 21.75 -13.62 -13.32
N ARG A 41 21.59 -12.90 -14.42
CA ARG A 41 22.44 -13.03 -15.60
C ARG A 41 23.74 -12.27 -15.39
N TYR A 42 24.56 -12.70 -14.43
CA TYR A 42 25.74 -11.98 -13.97
C TYR A 42 26.71 -11.58 -15.08
N ALA A 43 26.93 -12.44 -16.08
CA ALA A 43 27.78 -12.11 -17.23
C ALA A 43 27.23 -10.93 -18.05
N GLU A 44 25.91 -10.89 -18.29
CA GLU A 44 25.24 -9.78 -18.97
C GLU A 44 25.32 -8.49 -18.13
N LEU A 45 25.08 -8.60 -16.81
CA LEU A 45 25.12 -7.45 -15.90
C LEU A 45 26.53 -6.85 -15.77
N LEU A 46 27.56 -7.69 -15.70
CA LEU A 46 28.96 -7.26 -15.69
C LEU A 46 29.33 -6.56 -17.01
N SER A 47 28.95 -7.14 -18.15
CA SER A 47 29.18 -6.52 -19.46
C SER A 47 28.45 -5.18 -19.61
N GLN A 48 27.21 -5.08 -19.13
CA GLN A 48 26.49 -3.80 -19.09
C GLN A 48 27.16 -2.79 -18.17
N LEU A 49 27.67 -3.21 -17.01
CA LEU A 49 28.40 -2.32 -16.11
C LEU A 49 29.68 -1.76 -16.77
N GLU A 50 30.41 -2.57 -17.52
CA GLU A 50 31.56 -2.11 -18.31
C GLU A 50 31.18 -1.08 -19.38
N ARG A 51 30.01 -1.23 -20.01
CA ARG A 51 29.46 -0.25 -20.96
C ARG A 51 29.00 1.05 -20.29
N VAL A 52 28.42 0.96 -19.09
CA VAL A 52 27.89 2.13 -18.34
C VAL A 52 29.02 3.03 -17.82
N ARG A 53 30.13 2.47 -17.33
CA ARG A 53 31.19 3.23 -16.64
C ARG A 53 31.75 4.41 -17.46
N PRO A 54 32.10 4.24 -18.76
CA PRO A 54 32.57 5.35 -19.59
C PRO A 54 31.55 6.49 -19.74
N LEU A 55 30.26 6.19 -19.83
CA LEU A 55 29.18 7.19 -19.97
C LEU A 55 29.09 8.12 -18.74
N LEU A 56 29.56 7.64 -17.59
CA LEU A 56 29.56 8.36 -16.32
C LEU A 56 30.94 8.96 -15.97
N GLY A 57 31.84 9.06 -16.94
CA GLY A 57 33.20 9.59 -16.75
C GLY A 57 34.06 8.77 -15.79
N GLY A 58 33.74 7.49 -15.58
CA GLY A 58 34.49 6.60 -14.70
C GLY A 58 34.32 6.84 -13.19
N ARG A 59 33.32 7.65 -12.77
CA ARG A 59 33.07 7.91 -11.35
C ARG A 59 32.78 6.61 -10.57
N PRO A 60 33.15 6.53 -9.28
CA PRO A 60 32.69 5.47 -8.40
C PRO A 60 31.16 5.41 -8.31
N LEU A 61 30.60 4.20 -8.35
CA LEU A 61 29.17 3.95 -8.26
C LEU A 61 28.81 3.31 -6.93
N THR A 62 27.67 3.71 -6.36
CA THR A 62 27.07 2.96 -5.24
C THR A 62 26.57 1.59 -5.73
N LEU A 63 26.28 0.67 -4.82
CA LEU A 63 25.69 -0.62 -5.19
C LEU A 63 24.36 -0.45 -5.92
N ALA A 64 23.49 0.42 -5.41
CA ALA A 64 22.20 0.70 -6.02
C ALA A 64 22.34 1.19 -7.46
N GLU A 65 23.31 2.08 -7.73
CA GLU A 65 23.62 2.55 -9.08
C GLU A 65 24.11 1.44 -9.99
N LYS A 66 25.01 0.56 -9.50
CA LYS A 66 25.50 -0.58 -10.30
C LYS A 66 24.37 -1.50 -10.71
N ILE A 67 23.46 -1.85 -9.80
CA ILE A 67 22.32 -2.71 -10.10
C ILE A 67 21.38 -1.97 -11.07
N LEU A 68 20.94 -0.74 -10.77
CA LEU A 68 20.02 -0.02 -11.67
C LEU A 68 20.59 0.18 -13.08
N TYR A 69 21.84 0.65 -13.19
CA TYR A 69 22.41 1.01 -14.48
C TYR A 69 22.77 -0.20 -15.34
N SER A 70 23.14 -1.33 -14.74
CA SER A 70 23.32 -2.59 -15.48
C SER A 70 22.01 -3.17 -16.02
N HIS A 71 20.85 -2.69 -15.53
CA HIS A 71 19.52 -3.08 -16.00
C HIS A 71 18.88 -2.08 -16.99
N LEU A 72 19.60 -1.04 -17.41
CA LEU A 72 19.11 -0.14 -18.46
C LEU A 72 18.96 -0.89 -19.78
N LEU A 73 17.86 -0.62 -20.50
CA LEU A 73 17.67 -1.16 -21.86
C LEU A 73 18.69 -0.57 -22.83
N GLU A 74 18.85 0.76 -22.80
CA GLU A 74 19.74 1.51 -23.69
C GLU A 74 20.56 2.52 -22.86
N PRO A 75 21.65 2.08 -22.21
CA PRO A 75 22.47 2.95 -21.35
C PRO A 75 22.90 4.26 -22.02
N GLU A 76 23.21 4.22 -23.32
CA GLU A 76 23.60 5.39 -24.10
C GLU A 76 22.47 6.43 -24.14
N ALA A 77 21.24 6.02 -24.45
CA ALA A 77 20.09 6.92 -24.51
C ALA A 77 19.77 7.55 -23.14
N ASP A 78 19.98 6.82 -22.05
CA ASP A 78 19.61 7.26 -20.71
C ASP A 78 20.74 8.04 -19.98
N LEU A 79 22.02 7.76 -20.29
CA LEU A 79 23.18 8.26 -19.54
C LEU A 79 24.16 9.14 -20.34
N GLU A 80 24.08 9.19 -21.67
CA GLU A 80 25.00 10.00 -22.47
C GLU A 80 24.88 11.51 -22.14
N GLY A 81 26.02 12.22 -22.18
CA GLY A 81 26.11 13.65 -21.91
C GLY A 81 25.98 14.06 -20.43
N VAL A 82 25.77 13.12 -19.51
CA VAL A 82 25.71 13.41 -18.06
C VAL A 82 27.09 13.84 -17.53
N GLY A 83 28.13 13.05 -17.83
CA GLY A 83 29.45 13.16 -17.21
C GLY A 83 29.49 12.56 -15.81
N SER A 84 30.42 13.01 -14.97
CA SER A 84 30.68 12.45 -13.63
C SER A 84 29.81 13.03 -12.49
N ASP A 85 28.96 14.01 -12.78
CA ASP A 85 28.09 14.64 -11.78
C ASP A 85 26.83 13.80 -11.56
N ALA A 86 26.74 13.14 -10.41
CA ALA A 86 25.62 12.26 -10.07
C ALA A 86 24.27 13.00 -9.98
N SER A 87 24.26 14.30 -9.65
CA SER A 87 23.02 15.09 -9.48
C SER A 87 22.25 15.29 -10.79
N LYS A 88 22.93 15.16 -11.93
CA LYS A 88 22.33 15.18 -13.27
C LYS A 88 21.54 13.91 -13.59
N ILE A 89 21.70 12.85 -12.81
CA ILE A 89 20.90 11.62 -12.90
C ILE A 89 19.97 11.52 -11.69
N ARG A 90 20.54 11.48 -10.48
CA ARG A 90 19.82 11.25 -9.22
C ARG A 90 18.77 12.34 -9.01
N GLY A 91 17.51 11.92 -8.88
CA GLY A 91 16.34 12.77 -8.71
C GLY A 91 15.92 13.57 -9.95
N SER A 92 16.59 13.37 -11.10
CA SER A 92 16.44 14.25 -12.28
C SER A 92 16.15 13.50 -13.58
N ARG A 93 16.62 12.25 -13.75
CA ARG A 93 16.38 11.44 -14.96
C ARG A 93 15.53 10.21 -14.68
N TYR A 94 14.65 9.86 -15.63
CA TYR A 94 13.95 8.58 -15.61
C TYR A 94 14.81 7.52 -16.28
N LEU A 95 14.95 6.38 -15.61
CA LEU A 95 15.67 5.21 -16.06
C LEU A 95 14.68 4.23 -16.69
N LYS A 96 14.97 3.73 -17.89
CA LYS A 96 14.19 2.69 -18.56
C LYS A 96 14.80 1.34 -18.27
N LEU A 97 14.17 0.59 -17.36
CA LEU A 97 14.76 -0.58 -16.75
C LEU A 97 14.12 -1.87 -17.28
N LYS A 98 14.97 -2.88 -17.48
CA LYS A 98 14.58 -4.26 -17.72
C LYS A 98 14.39 -4.96 -16.38
N ILE A 99 13.20 -5.49 -16.15
CA ILE A 99 12.86 -6.24 -14.93
C ILE A 99 13.22 -7.71 -15.11
N ASP A 100 13.84 -8.32 -14.10
CA ASP A 100 14.16 -9.76 -14.16
C ASP A 100 12.99 -10.65 -13.76
N ARG A 101 12.15 -10.18 -12.83
CA ARG A 101 10.99 -10.94 -12.33
C ARG A 101 9.94 -10.06 -11.67
N LEU A 102 8.75 -10.64 -11.52
CA LEU A 102 7.61 -10.06 -10.83
C LEU A 102 7.08 -11.00 -9.71
N ALA A 103 6.66 -10.43 -8.59
CA ALA A 103 5.90 -11.15 -7.57
C ALA A 103 4.61 -10.39 -7.21
N MET A 104 3.47 -11.07 -7.18
CA MET A 104 2.17 -10.47 -6.91
C MET A 104 1.47 -11.18 -5.75
N GLN A 105 0.71 -10.43 -4.95
CA GLN A 105 -0.12 -10.99 -3.88
C GLN A 105 -1.59 -10.95 -4.26
N ASP A 106 -2.40 -11.87 -3.75
CA ASP A 106 -3.79 -12.13 -4.16
C ASP A 106 -4.74 -10.92 -4.11
N ALA A 107 -4.52 -9.95 -3.21
CA ALA A 107 -5.31 -8.73 -3.16
C ALA A 107 -4.97 -7.71 -4.27
N SER A 108 -3.75 -7.70 -4.83
CA SER A 108 -3.36 -6.81 -5.95
C SER A 108 -3.27 -7.53 -7.29
N ALA A 109 -2.98 -8.84 -7.29
CA ALA A 109 -2.91 -9.69 -8.48
C ALA A 109 -4.22 -9.71 -9.27
N GLN A 110 -5.36 -9.53 -8.61
CA GLN A 110 -6.68 -9.47 -9.26
C GLN A 110 -6.71 -8.47 -10.41
N MET A 111 -6.45 -7.19 -10.12
CA MET A 111 -6.52 -6.13 -11.14
C MET A 111 -5.32 -6.17 -12.10
N ALA A 112 -4.15 -6.59 -11.64
CA ALA A 112 -2.97 -6.76 -12.51
C ALA A 112 -3.23 -7.82 -13.59
N LEU A 113 -3.77 -8.99 -13.22
CA LEU A 113 -4.08 -10.06 -14.17
C LEU A 113 -5.28 -9.71 -15.07
N LEU A 114 -6.31 -9.05 -14.54
CA LEU A 114 -7.43 -8.56 -15.36
C LEU A 114 -6.95 -7.57 -16.43
N GLN A 115 -6.03 -6.67 -16.11
CA GLN A 115 -5.41 -5.78 -17.10
C GLN A 115 -4.52 -6.56 -18.08
N PHE A 116 -3.71 -7.50 -17.61
CA PHE A 116 -2.88 -8.33 -18.47
C PHE A 116 -3.70 -9.12 -19.49
N MET A 117 -4.87 -9.63 -19.09
CA MET A 117 -5.82 -10.31 -19.99
C MET A 117 -6.25 -9.43 -21.17
N THR A 118 -6.29 -8.10 -21.01
CA THR A 118 -6.64 -7.17 -22.10
C THR A 118 -5.50 -6.95 -23.09
N CYS A 119 -4.26 -7.30 -22.74
CA CYS A 119 -3.09 -7.17 -23.62
C CYS A 119 -3.10 -8.17 -24.78
N GLY A 120 -3.87 -9.26 -24.67
CA GLY A 120 -3.94 -10.29 -25.71
C GLY A 120 -2.68 -11.16 -25.86
N LEU A 121 -1.77 -11.13 -24.88
CA LEU A 121 -0.59 -11.99 -24.84
C LEU A 121 -0.96 -13.39 -24.35
N THR A 122 -0.20 -14.40 -24.78
CA THR A 122 -0.42 -15.80 -24.39
C THR A 122 0.36 -16.22 -23.14
N GLN A 123 1.34 -15.43 -22.70
CA GLN A 123 2.19 -15.72 -21.54
C GLN A 123 2.82 -14.44 -20.99
N ALA A 124 3.23 -14.46 -19.72
CA ALA A 124 4.07 -13.39 -19.14
C ALA A 124 5.48 -13.43 -19.76
N ALA A 125 6.07 -12.24 -19.99
CA ALA A 125 7.37 -12.09 -20.63
C ALA A 125 8.56 -12.33 -19.66
N VAL A 126 8.33 -12.14 -18.36
CA VAL A 126 9.31 -12.40 -17.30
C VAL A 126 8.74 -13.42 -16.32
N PRO A 127 9.59 -14.19 -15.60
CA PRO A 127 9.13 -15.04 -14.51
C PRO A 127 8.27 -14.26 -13.52
N ALA A 128 7.06 -14.74 -13.30
CA ALA A 128 6.08 -14.12 -12.41
C ALA A 128 5.50 -15.15 -11.43
N SER A 129 5.15 -14.68 -10.24
CA SER A 129 4.45 -15.49 -9.23
C SER A 129 3.28 -14.75 -8.61
N VAL A 130 2.23 -15.49 -8.23
CA VAL A 130 1.10 -15.03 -7.43
C VAL A 130 1.10 -15.78 -6.09
N HIS A 131 0.90 -15.05 -5.00
CA HIS A 131 0.91 -15.54 -3.63
C HIS A 131 -0.43 -15.27 -2.93
N CYS A 132 -1.05 -16.31 -2.35
CA CYS A 132 -2.35 -16.21 -1.69
C CYS A 132 -2.22 -16.08 -0.16
N ASP A 133 -2.02 -14.85 0.31
CA ASP A 133 -1.69 -14.54 1.71
C ASP A 133 -2.52 -13.39 2.34
N HIS A 134 -3.20 -12.54 1.57
CA HIS A 134 -3.97 -11.41 2.11
C HIS A 134 -5.45 -11.72 2.35
N LEU A 135 -5.95 -12.85 1.86
CA LEU A 135 -7.36 -13.25 1.97
C LEU A 135 -7.61 -14.29 3.08
N ILE A 136 -6.64 -14.57 3.93
CA ILE A 136 -6.81 -15.49 5.08
C ILE A 136 -7.02 -14.67 6.37
N GLN A 137 -8.21 -14.76 6.95
CA GLN A 137 -8.60 -14.03 8.16
C GLN A 137 -8.32 -14.84 9.43
N ALA A 138 -7.51 -14.30 10.33
CA ALA A 138 -7.22 -14.88 11.64
C ALA A 138 -8.43 -14.77 12.59
N PHE A 139 -8.78 -15.87 13.26
CA PHE A 139 -9.84 -15.91 14.27
C PHE A 139 -9.64 -17.05 15.30
N GLU A 140 -9.71 -18.31 14.85
CA GLU A 140 -9.77 -19.50 15.72
C GLU A 140 -8.46 -20.29 15.73
N GLY A 141 -7.58 -20.08 14.74
CA GLY A 141 -6.34 -20.82 14.56
C GLY A 141 -6.16 -21.28 13.11
N ALA A 142 -4.93 -21.65 12.76
CA ALA A 142 -4.48 -21.85 11.38
C ALA A 142 -5.43 -22.70 10.50
N GLU A 143 -5.78 -23.91 10.95
CA GLU A 143 -6.57 -24.85 10.14
C GLU A 143 -8.01 -24.36 9.89
N ALA A 144 -8.70 -23.93 10.94
CA ALA A 144 -10.07 -23.42 10.84
C ALA A 144 -10.13 -22.14 10.00
N ASP A 145 -9.15 -21.25 10.18
CA ASP A 145 -9.05 -19.99 9.47
C ASP A 145 -8.78 -20.19 7.98
N LEU A 146 -7.88 -21.12 7.62
CA LEU A 146 -7.60 -21.48 6.23
C LEU A 146 -8.83 -22.09 5.56
N LYS A 147 -9.48 -23.06 6.20
CA LYS A 147 -10.70 -23.71 5.67
C LYS A 147 -11.82 -22.71 5.39
N ARG A 148 -12.07 -21.80 6.34
CA ARG A 148 -13.08 -20.73 6.19
C ARG A 148 -12.72 -19.78 5.05
N SER A 149 -11.45 -19.40 4.95
CA SER A 149 -10.97 -18.45 3.94
C SER A 149 -11.02 -19.06 2.54
N LEU A 150 -10.65 -20.33 2.38
CA LEU A 150 -10.81 -21.09 1.14
C LEU A 150 -12.27 -21.11 0.66
N SER A 151 -13.23 -21.34 1.55
CA SER A 151 -14.65 -21.29 1.21
C SER A 151 -15.12 -19.88 0.85
N THR A 152 -14.69 -18.87 1.61
CA THR A 152 -15.16 -17.48 1.49
C THR A 152 -14.60 -16.78 0.24
N HIS A 153 -13.40 -17.18 -0.18
CA HIS A 153 -12.65 -16.56 -1.27
C HIS A 153 -12.40 -17.50 -2.45
N HIS A 154 -13.11 -18.64 -2.51
CA HIS A 154 -12.95 -19.65 -3.56
C HIS A 154 -12.97 -19.06 -4.97
N GLU A 155 -13.86 -18.09 -5.21
CA GLU A 155 -14.01 -17.41 -6.49
C GLU A 155 -12.73 -16.68 -6.92
N VAL A 156 -12.12 -15.93 -5.99
CA VAL A 156 -10.88 -15.20 -6.25
C VAL A 156 -9.72 -16.17 -6.46
N PHE A 157 -9.63 -17.22 -5.65
CA PHE A 157 -8.57 -18.21 -5.81
C PHE A 157 -8.69 -18.99 -7.12
N ALA A 158 -9.91 -19.37 -7.54
CA ALA A 158 -10.15 -20.03 -8.82
C ALA A 158 -9.80 -19.13 -10.02
N PHE A 159 -10.12 -17.84 -9.93
CA PHE A 159 -9.69 -16.85 -10.92
C PHE A 159 -8.16 -16.77 -11.02
N LEU A 160 -7.48 -16.58 -9.89
CA LEU A 160 -6.02 -16.45 -9.87
C LEU A 160 -5.34 -17.72 -10.38
N GLU A 161 -5.76 -18.91 -9.93
CA GLU A 161 -5.20 -20.18 -10.37
C GLU A 161 -5.39 -20.39 -11.89
N SER A 162 -6.59 -20.16 -12.41
CA SER A 162 -6.89 -20.32 -13.84
C SER A 162 -6.14 -19.30 -14.72
N ALA A 163 -6.02 -18.04 -14.27
CA ALA A 163 -5.21 -17.03 -14.95
C ALA A 163 -3.72 -17.40 -14.92
N CYS A 164 -3.20 -17.88 -13.80
CA CYS A 164 -1.80 -18.28 -13.67
C CYS A 164 -1.46 -19.45 -14.61
N ARG A 165 -2.33 -20.46 -14.66
CA ARG A 165 -2.20 -21.58 -15.61
C ARG A 165 -2.21 -21.10 -17.06
N LYS A 166 -3.12 -20.19 -17.41
CA LYS A 166 -3.22 -19.67 -18.78
C LYS A 166 -1.93 -18.99 -19.23
N TYR A 167 -1.34 -18.17 -18.37
CA TYR A 167 -0.23 -17.29 -18.73
C TYR A 167 1.17 -17.78 -18.29
N GLY A 168 1.28 -18.98 -17.73
CA GLY A 168 2.56 -19.55 -17.29
C GLY A 168 3.15 -18.84 -16.08
N ILE A 169 2.29 -18.50 -15.10
CA ILE A 169 2.66 -17.80 -13.86
C ILE A 169 2.64 -18.81 -12.71
N GLU A 170 3.62 -18.73 -11.81
CA GLU A 170 3.69 -19.60 -10.64
C GLU A 170 2.60 -19.23 -9.62
N PHE A 171 1.73 -20.19 -9.27
CA PHE A 171 0.62 -19.98 -8.32
C PHE A 171 0.92 -20.63 -6.96
N TRP A 172 1.25 -19.83 -5.96
CA TRP A 172 1.41 -20.27 -4.58
C TRP A 172 0.06 -20.27 -3.87
N ARG A 173 -0.41 -21.48 -3.54
CA ARG A 173 -1.77 -21.69 -3.04
C ARG A 173 -1.99 -21.07 -1.65
N PRO A 174 -3.25 -20.81 -1.26
CA PRO A 174 -3.57 -20.30 0.08
C PRO A 174 -3.03 -21.24 1.15
N GLY A 175 -2.25 -20.72 2.11
CA GLY A 175 -1.56 -21.50 3.14
C GLY A 175 -0.06 -21.72 2.87
N SER A 176 0.41 -21.44 1.66
CA SER A 176 1.84 -21.52 1.30
C SER A 176 2.75 -20.60 2.12
N GLY A 177 2.29 -19.40 2.45
CA GLY A 177 3.12 -18.38 3.08
C GLY A 177 2.89 -16.97 2.55
N ILE A 178 3.47 -16.03 3.27
CA ILE A 178 3.47 -14.60 2.94
C ILE A 178 4.45 -14.36 1.79
N ILE A 179 4.02 -13.57 0.80
CA ILE A 179 4.76 -13.27 -0.44
C ILE A 179 6.24 -13.01 -0.20
N HIS A 180 6.58 -12.14 0.75
CA HIS A 180 7.95 -11.69 0.98
C HIS A 180 8.85 -12.77 1.56
N GLN A 181 8.31 -13.62 2.44
CA GLN A 181 9.04 -14.74 3.00
C GLN A 181 9.30 -15.80 1.92
N ILE A 182 8.28 -16.14 1.13
CA ILE A 182 8.42 -17.06 0.00
C ILE A 182 9.44 -16.52 -1.01
N VAL A 183 9.40 -15.21 -1.31
CA VAL A 183 10.36 -14.56 -2.20
C VAL A 183 11.78 -14.64 -1.65
N LEU A 184 11.98 -14.36 -0.36
CA LEU A 184 13.28 -14.48 0.28
C LEU A 184 13.86 -15.90 0.16
N GLU A 185 13.02 -16.91 0.42
CA GLU A 185 13.37 -18.34 0.43
C GLU A 185 13.63 -18.92 -0.96
N ASN A 186 12.95 -18.41 -2.00
CA ASN A 186 12.92 -19.06 -3.31
C ASN A 186 13.49 -18.23 -4.46
N TYR A 187 13.40 -16.90 -4.39
CA TYR A 187 13.50 -16.04 -5.57
C TYR A 187 14.50 -14.91 -5.47
N ALA A 188 14.67 -14.33 -4.29
CA ALA A 188 15.61 -13.24 -4.06
C ALA A 188 17.04 -13.75 -4.25
N ALA A 189 17.84 -13.00 -5.02
CA ALA A 189 19.23 -13.32 -5.30
C ALA A 189 20.05 -12.04 -5.51
N PRO A 190 21.30 -11.97 -5.02
CA PRO A 190 22.12 -10.77 -5.13
C PRO A 190 22.26 -10.26 -6.56
N GLY A 191 21.91 -9.00 -6.82
CA GLY A 191 22.00 -8.37 -8.14
C GLY A 191 20.74 -8.44 -9.01
N LEU A 192 19.67 -9.13 -8.61
CA LEU A 192 18.38 -9.05 -9.33
C LEU A 192 17.78 -7.63 -9.26
N LEU A 193 17.07 -7.25 -10.31
CA LEU A 193 16.07 -6.18 -10.25
C LEU A 193 14.67 -6.78 -10.34
N MET A 194 13.90 -6.70 -9.26
CA MET A 194 12.55 -7.25 -9.20
C MET A 194 11.49 -6.25 -8.78
N LEU A 195 10.30 -6.45 -9.33
CA LEU A 195 9.10 -5.73 -8.92
C LEU A 195 8.18 -6.62 -8.09
N GLY A 196 7.39 -6.00 -7.22
CA GLY A 196 6.30 -6.69 -6.57
C GLY A 196 5.11 -5.78 -6.30
N THR A 197 3.89 -6.31 -6.44
CA THR A 197 2.65 -5.53 -6.24
C THR A 197 2.27 -5.40 -4.76
N ASP A 198 3.27 -5.09 -3.95
CA ASP A 198 3.18 -4.90 -2.51
C ASP A 198 4.27 -3.93 -2.02
N SER A 199 3.96 -3.10 -1.03
CA SER A 199 4.91 -2.08 -0.52
C SER A 199 6.12 -2.67 0.19
N HIS A 200 6.00 -3.87 0.76
CA HIS A 200 7.07 -4.51 1.53
C HIS A 200 7.94 -5.44 0.68
N THR A 201 7.78 -5.38 -0.65
CA THR A 201 8.69 -6.02 -1.62
C THR A 201 10.19 -5.75 -1.35
N PRO A 202 10.60 -4.56 -0.85
CA PRO A 202 11.97 -4.31 -0.41
C PRO A 202 12.55 -5.34 0.56
N ASN A 203 11.73 -6.14 1.28
CA ASN A 203 12.18 -7.29 2.08
C ASN A 203 13.20 -8.18 1.36
N ALA A 204 12.99 -8.42 0.05
CA ALA A 204 13.89 -9.24 -0.74
C ALA A 204 15.28 -8.60 -0.92
N SER A 205 15.40 -7.28 -0.84
CA SER A 205 16.68 -6.56 -0.92
C SER A 205 17.64 -6.91 0.22
N GLY A 206 17.15 -7.49 1.32
CA GLY A 206 18.00 -8.13 2.34
C GLY A 206 18.87 -9.28 1.81
N MET A 207 18.59 -9.80 0.61
CA MET A 207 19.40 -10.76 -0.14
C MET A 207 20.21 -10.11 -1.27
N GLY A 208 20.49 -8.81 -1.19
CA GLY A 208 21.38 -8.10 -2.10
C GLY A 208 20.83 -7.83 -3.51
N CYS A 209 19.52 -8.00 -3.73
CA CYS A 209 18.84 -7.51 -4.93
C CYS A 209 18.32 -6.08 -4.73
N LEU A 210 17.81 -5.45 -5.79
CA LEU A 210 16.90 -4.31 -5.68
C LEU A 210 15.47 -4.79 -5.93
N ALA A 211 14.66 -4.81 -4.88
CA ALA A 211 13.28 -5.23 -4.93
C ALA A 211 12.35 -4.04 -4.64
N ILE A 212 11.50 -3.66 -5.60
CA ILE A 212 10.74 -2.41 -5.53
C ILE A 212 9.24 -2.69 -5.54
N GLY A 213 8.52 -2.09 -4.59
CA GLY A 213 7.06 -2.16 -4.51
C GLY A 213 6.39 -1.26 -5.56
N VAL A 214 5.45 -1.80 -6.33
CA VAL A 214 4.78 -1.10 -7.43
C VAL A 214 3.26 -1.35 -7.47
N GLY A 215 2.54 -0.62 -8.32
CA GLY A 215 1.11 -0.85 -8.59
C GLY A 215 0.88 -1.96 -9.61
N GLY A 216 -0.39 -2.33 -9.83
CA GLY A 216 -0.76 -3.37 -10.81
C GLY A 216 -0.37 -3.02 -12.25
N ALA A 217 -0.49 -1.76 -12.65
CA ALA A 217 -0.12 -1.30 -13.98
C ALA A 217 1.38 -1.46 -14.29
N ASP A 218 2.26 -1.24 -13.31
CA ASP A 218 3.70 -1.44 -13.48
C ASP A 218 4.06 -2.94 -13.47
N ALA A 219 3.30 -3.75 -12.75
CA ALA A 219 3.38 -5.21 -12.89
C ALA A 219 3.00 -5.68 -14.29
N VAL A 220 2.04 -5.04 -14.95
CA VAL A 220 1.73 -5.32 -16.36
C VAL A 220 2.88 -4.93 -17.28
N ASP A 221 3.60 -3.83 -17.02
CA ASP A 221 4.81 -3.50 -17.78
C ASP A 221 5.83 -4.64 -17.71
N ALA A 222 6.08 -5.17 -16.50
CA ALA A 222 6.97 -6.32 -16.32
C ALA A 222 6.45 -7.58 -17.06
N MET A 223 5.17 -7.92 -16.92
CA MET A 223 4.57 -9.08 -17.61
C MET A 223 4.56 -8.94 -19.14
N THR A 224 4.67 -7.73 -19.67
CA THR A 224 4.68 -7.44 -21.11
C THR A 224 6.09 -7.14 -21.65
N ALA A 225 7.11 -7.14 -20.79
CA ALA A 225 8.47 -6.66 -21.07
C ALA A 225 8.51 -5.23 -21.62
N THR A 226 7.52 -4.41 -21.26
CA THR A 226 7.56 -2.96 -21.50
C THR A 226 8.60 -2.35 -20.55
N PRO A 227 9.45 -1.41 -21.02
CA PRO A 227 10.40 -0.71 -20.16
C PRO A 227 9.73 -0.13 -18.92
N TRP A 228 10.21 -0.50 -17.73
CA TRP A 228 9.71 0.10 -16.50
C TRP A 228 10.47 1.40 -16.22
N GLU A 229 9.75 2.50 -16.12
CA GLU A 229 10.34 3.82 -15.90
C GLU A 229 10.44 4.14 -14.40
N LEU A 230 11.66 4.42 -13.94
CA LEU A 230 11.94 4.82 -12.55
C LEU A 230 12.70 6.16 -12.54
N LEU A 231 12.18 7.18 -11.87
CA LEU A 231 12.98 8.38 -11.56
C LEU A 231 14.19 7.92 -10.73
N ALA A 232 15.39 8.13 -11.25
CA ALA A 232 16.63 7.67 -10.64
C ALA A 232 16.69 8.10 -9.17
N PRO A 233 16.69 7.17 -8.21
CA PRO A 233 16.69 7.55 -6.80
C PRO A 233 18.00 8.22 -6.40
N LYS A 234 17.93 9.07 -5.38
CA LYS A 234 19.12 9.49 -4.63
C LYS A 234 19.64 8.34 -3.78
N ALA A 235 20.89 8.41 -3.34
CA ALA A 235 21.51 7.38 -2.50
C ALA A 235 21.65 7.88 -1.05
N LEU A 236 20.97 7.22 -0.11
CA LEU A 236 21.14 7.45 1.33
C LEU A 236 21.98 6.32 1.90
N GLY A 237 23.21 6.61 2.30
CA GLY A 237 24.11 5.66 2.92
C GLY A 237 23.81 5.50 4.41
N VAL A 238 23.68 4.27 4.89
CA VAL A 238 23.62 3.96 6.33
C VAL A 238 24.86 3.16 6.71
N HIS A 239 25.78 3.82 7.40
CA HIS A 239 27.02 3.22 7.87
C HIS A 239 26.79 2.54 9.22
N LEU A 240 26.94 1.21 9.25
CA LEU A 240 26.77 0.38 10.45
C LEU A 240 28.13 -0.07 10.97
N HIS A 241 28.42 0.26 12.23
CA HIS A 241 29.64 -0.14 12.91
C HIS A 241 29.35 -0.69 14.31
N GLY A 242 30.31 -1.43 14.88
CA GLY A 242 30.12 -2.13 16.16
C GLY A 242 29.22 -3.36 16.06
N GLU A 243 28.72 -3.85 17.20
CA GLU A 243 27.90 -5.07 17.28
C GLU A 243 26.68 -4.84 18.17
N LEU A 244 25.54 -5.43 17.80
CA LEU A 244 24.31 -5.34 18.60
C LEU A 244 24.49 -6.05 19.94
N SER A 245 23.88 -5.50 21.00
CA SER A 245 23.77 -6.21 22.26
C SER A 245 22.95 -7.51 22.10
N PRO A 246 23.13 -8.52 22.98
CA PRO A 246 22.34 -9.75 22.94
C PRO A 246 20.82 -9.58 23.12
N TRP A 247 20.37 -8.38 23.52
CA TRP A 247 18.96 -8.04 23.64
C TRP A 247 18.36 -7.42 22.37
N CYS A 248 19.20 -7.04 21.41
CA CYS A 248 18.79 -6.35 20.20
C CYS A 248 18.77 -7.28 18.98
N SER A 249 18.02 -6.87 17.98
CA SER A 249 17.98 -7.49 16.66
C SER A 249 18.09 -6.45 15.55
N ALA A 250 18.14 -6.94 14.31
CA ALA A 250 18.04 -6.08 13.13
C ALA A 250 16.73 -5.24 13.11
N LYS A 251 15.69 -5.67 13.85
CA LYS A 251 14.46 -4.89 14.03
C LYS A 251 14.73 -3.58 14.76
N ASP A 252 15.56 -3.58 15.80
CA ASP A 252 15.88 -2.36 16.56
C ASP A 252 16.67 -1.36 15.72
N VAL A 253 17.52 -1.83 14.80
CA VAL A 253 18.25 -0.97 13.86
C VAL A 253 17.29 -0.18 12.97
N ILE A 254 16.29 -0.85 12.38
CA ILE A 254 15.34 -0.18 11.50
C ILE A 254 14.28 0.64 12.27
N LEU A 255 13.90 0.23 13.49
CA LEU A 255 13.05 1.05 14.36
C LEU A 255 13.76 2.36 14.74
N HIS A 256 15.05 2.30 15.07
CA HIS A 256 15.88 3.46 15.35
C HIS A 256 16.03 4.37 14.11
N LEU A 257 16.38 3.78 12.96
CA LEU A 257 16.51 4.53 11.71
C LEU A 257 15.18 5.19 11.30
N ALA A 258 14.05 4.51 11.48
CA ALA A 258 12.73 5.10 11.26
C ALA A 258 12.48 6.30 12.20
N GLY A 259 12.91 6.23 13.45
CA GLY A 259 12.91 7.35 14.39
C GLY A 259 13.71 8.57 13.91
N GLN A 260 14.88 8.34 13.33
CA GLN A 260 15.73 9.41 12.82
C GLN A 260 15.20 10.02 11.52
N LEU A 261 14.74 9.18 10.59
CA LEU A 261 14.32 9.62 9.26
C LEU A 261 12.87 10.06 9.18
N THR A 262 12.02 9.67 10.14
CA THR A 262 10.56 9.80 10.06
C THR A 262 9.94 9.04 8.88
N VAL A 263 8.62 9.00 8.77
CA VAL A 263 7.91 8.33 7.66
C VAL A 263 8.15 8.92 6.26
N ARG A 264 8.95 10.00 6.14
CA ARG A 264 9.23 10.68 4.86
C ARG A 264 10.71 10.76 4.50
N GLY A 265 11.64 10.51 5.43
CA GLY A 265 13.06 10.78 5.22
C GLY A 265 13.70 9.93 4.13
N GLY A 266 13.13 8.77 3.81
CA GLY A 266 13.57 7.93 2.69
C GLY A 266 12.95 8.28 1.34
N THR A 267 12.00 9.21 1.25
CA THR A 267 11.27 9.50 0.01
C THR A 267 12.22 9.92 -1.12
N GLY A 268 12.20 9.17 -2.22
CA GLY A 268 13.06 9.43 -3.39
C GLY A 268 14.50 8.93 -3.23
N TYR A 269 14.82 8.22 -2.13
CA TYR A 269 16.11 7.58 -1.91
C TYR A 269 16.00 6.05 -2.06
N ILE A 270 17.12 5.43 -2.42
CA ILE A 270 17.44 4.05 -2.03
C ILE A 270 18.32 4.13 -0.79
N VAL A 271 17.96 3.38 0.24
CA VAL A 271 18.73 3.28 1.49
C VAL A 271 19.75 2.16 1.34
N GLU A 272 21.02 2.52 1.18
CA GLU A 272 22.12 1.59 0.97
C GLU A 272 22.91 1.42 2.28
N TYR A 273 22.93 0.21 2.81
CA TYR A 273 23.64 -0.10 4.06
C TYR A 273 25.07 -0.55 3.75
N PHE A 274 26.03 -0.05 4.53
CA PHE A 274 27.44 -0.42 4.43
C PHE A 274 28.12 -0.37 5.82
N GLY A 275 29.40 -0.76 5.89
CA GLY A 275 30.17 -0.82 7.14
C GLY A 275 30.32 -2.24 7.70
N GLU A 276 31.24 -2.42 8.64
CA GLU A 276 31.61 -3.73 9.18
C GLU A 276 30.50 -4.36 10.04
N GLY A 277 29.60 -3.55 10.60
CA GLY A 277 28.47 -4.03 11.42
C GLY A 277 27.54 -4.98 10.64
N LEU A 278 27.49 -4.88 9.31
CA LEU A 278 26.71 -5.79 8.46
C LEU A 278 27.16 -7.25 8.57
N ALA A 279 28.44 -7.52 8.82
CA ALA A 279 28.96 -8.88 8.93
C ALA A 279 28.41 -9.63 10.16
N THR A 280 27.87 -8.89 11.13
CA THR A 280 27.33 -9.42 12.40
C THR A 280 25.86 -9.81 12.31
N LEU A 281 25.16 -9.41 11.23
CA LEU A 281 23.72 -9.57 11.08
C LEU A 281 23.38 -10.77 10.16
N PRO A 282 22.35 -11.55 10.50
CA PRO A 282 21.90 -12.64 9.64
C PRO A 282 21.17 -12.10 8.40
N ALA A 283 21.11 -12.89 7.32
CA ALA A 283 20.46 -12.48 6.08
C ALA A 283 18.97 -12.13 6.27
N THR A 284 18.26 -12.87 7.13
CA THR A 284 16.85 -12.57 7.48
C THR A 284 16.71 -11.30 8.32
N GLY A 285 17.76 -10.90 9.04
CA GLY A 285 17.84 -9.60 9.71
C GLY A 285 17.97 -8.45 8.72
N LEU A 286 18.79 -8.60 7.68
CA LEU A 286 18.86 -7.62 6.59
C LEU A 286 17.50 -7.51 5.85
N ALA A 287 16.79 -8.64 5.69
CA ALA A 287 15.43 -8.66 5.17
C ALA A 287 14.46 -7.88 6.08
N THR A 288 14.55 -8.03 7.41
CA THR A 288 13.77 -7.25 8.39
C THR A 288 13.98 -5.74 8.20
N MET A 289 15.24 -5.31 8.06
CA MET A 289 15.59 -3.90 7.89
C MET A 289 15.08 -3.34 6.56
N SER A 290 15.32 -4.07 5.47
CA SER A 290 14.85 -3.65 4.14
C SER A 290 13.32 -3.63 4.02
N ASN A 291 12.61 -4.57 4.66
CA ASN A 291 11.16 -4.61 4.74
C ASN A 291 10.62 -3.29 5.30
N MET A 292 11.12 -2.89 6.47
CA MET A 292 10.70 -1.65 7.13
C MET A 292 11.31 -0.38 6.53
N GLY A 293 12.19 -0.49 5.53
CA GLY A 293 12.58 0.64 4.68
C GLY A 293 11.37 1.27 3.95
N ALA A 294 10.29 0.50 3.74
CA ALA A 294 9.05 1.04 3.17
C ALA A 294 8.37 2.07 4.09
N GLU A 295 8.55 1.97 5.41
CA GLU A 295 7.88 2.81 6.42
C GLU A 295 8.49 4.21 6.50
N ILE A 296 9.74 4.38 6.07
CA ILE A 296 10.40 5.69 5.91
C ILE A 296 10.20 6.29 4.51
N GLY A 297 9.44 5.61 3.64
CA GLY A 297 9.14 6.05 2.28
C GLY A 297 10.26 5.78 1.25
N ALA A 298 11.24 4.93 1.57
CA ALA A 298 12.31 4.57 0.64
C ALA A 298 11.76 3.87 -0.61
N THR A 299 12.42 4.10 -1.75
CA THR A 299 12.11 3.37 -3.00
C THR A 299 12.36 1.87 -2.81
N THR A 300 13.51 1.56 -2.22
CA THR A 300 13.90 0.24 -1.71
C THR A 300 15.15 0.41 -0.84
N SER A 301 15.71 -0.69 -0.37
CA SER A 301 17.02 -0.76 0.28
C SER A 301 18.03 -1.51 -0.57
N ALA A 302 19.32 -1.36 -0.28
CA ALA A 302 20.41 -2.08 -0.91
C ALA A 302 21.42 -2.57 0.14
N PHE A 303 21.87 -3.82 -0.02
CA PHE A 303 22.88 -4.44 0.84
C PHE A 303 23.95 -5.11 -0.02
N PRO A 304 25.26 -4.87 0.23
CA PRO A 304 26.31 -5.59 -0.47
C PRO A 304 26.21 -7.09 -0.17
N TYR A 305 26.72 -7.92 -1.09
CA TYR A 305 26.75 -9.37 -0.86
C TYR A 305 27.56 -9.70 0.40
N THR A 306 26.95 -10.44 1.33
CA THR A 306 27.60 -10.87 2.58
C THR A 306 27.70 -12.40 2.67
N ALA A 307 28.60 -12.89 3.54
CA ALA A 307 28.71 -14.31 3.83
C ALA A 307 27.41 -14.92 4.40
N ALA A 308 26.63 -14.15 5.17
CA ALA A 308 25.33 -14.58 5.68
C ALA A 308 24.32 -14.85 4.56
N MET A 309 24.30 -14.01 3.51
CA MET A 309 23.50 -14.28 2.30
C MET A 309 23.91 -15.59 1.63
N GLY A 310 25.22 -15.85 1.53
CA GLY A 310 25.75 -17.11 1.01
C GLY A 310 25.25 -18.33 1.78
N ARG A 311 25.38 -18.33 3.13
CA ARG A 311 24.88 -19.41 3.99
C ARG A 311 23.37 -19.61 3.85
N TYR A 312 22.60 -18.53 3.78
CA TYR A 312 21.14 -18.62 3.61
C TYR A 312 20.75 -19.20 2.25
N LEU A 313 21.43 -18.80 1.16
CA LEU A 313 21.24 -19.39 -0.17
C LEU A 313 21.55 -20.88 -0.17
N GLU A 314 22.64 -21.32 0.47
CA GLU A 314 22.98 -22.73 0.59
C GLU A 314 21.92 -23.52 1.38
N ALA A 315 21.52 -23.01 2.56
CA ALA A 315 20.53 -23.67 3.42
C ALA A 315 19.15 -23.80 2.77
N THR A 316 18.81 -22.91 1.83
CA THR A 316 17.57 -22.93 1.06
C THR A 316 17.71 -23.65 -0.29
N GLY A 317 18.79 -24.42 -0.50
CA GLY A 317 18.99 -25.25 -1.68
C GLY A 317 19.39 -24.47 -2.94
N ARG A 318 19.91 -23.25 -2.79
CA ARG A 318 20.33 -22.33 -3.87
C ARG A 318 21.86 -22.15 -3.92
N GLY A 319 22.62 -23.21 -3.64
CA GLY A 319 24.09 -23.17 -3.58
C GLY A 319 24.78 -22.65 -4.85
N ALA A 320 24.26 -22.92 -6.06
CA ALA A 320 24.86 -22.33 -7.25
C ALA A 320 24.65 -20.82 -7.34
N VAL A 321 23.51 -20.29 -6.86
CA VAL A 321 23.27 -18.84 -6.76
C VAL A 321 24.27 -18.21 -5.80
N ALA A 322 24.57 -18.87 -4.66
CA ALA A 322 25.59 -18.40 -3.73
C ALA A 322 26.97 -18.28 -4.40
N ARG A 323 27.38 -19.29 -5.17
CA ARG A 323 28.66 -19.26 -5.91
C ARG A 323 28.69 -18.19 -7.00
N GLY A 324 27.61 -18.07 -7.79
CA GLY A 324 27.50 -17.03 -8.82
C GLY A 324 27.55 -15.62 -8.24
N ALA A 325 26.85 -15.39 -7.13
CA ALA A 325 26.89 -14.13 -6.40
C ALA A 325 28.29 -13.84 -5.85
N ALA A 326 28.97 -14.81 -5.24
CA ALA A 326 30.34 -14.62 -4.76
C ALA A 326 31.29 -14.19 -5.88
N GLN A 327 31.24 -14.86 -7.04
CA GLN A 327 32.04 -14.49 -8.22
C GLN A 327 31.70 -13.10 -8.74
N ALA A 328 30.42 -12.74 -8.83
CA ALA A 328 29.99 -11.41 -9.27
C ALA A 328 30.39 -10.31 -8.27
N ALA A 329 30.41 -10.61 -6.96
CA ALA A 329 30.87 -9.71 -5.92
C ALA A 329 32.40 -9.47 -6.01
N GLU A 330 33.18 -10.52 -6.27
CA GLU A 330 34.62 -10.44 -6.53
C GLU A 330 34.92 -9.59 -7.77
N ALA A 331 34.13 -9.77 -8.84
CA ALA A 331 34.17 -8.94 -10.04
C ALA A 331 33.65 -7.50 -9.85
N GLY A 332 33.19 -7.15 -8.64
CA GLY A 332 32.84 -5.78 -8.26
C GLY A 332 31.41 -5.35 -8.59
N LEU A 333 30.51 -6.25 -9.01
CA LEU A 333 29.11 -5.90 -9.28
C LEU A 333 28.30 -5.69 -7.99
N LEU A 334 28.51 -6.55 -6.97
CA LEU A 334 27.64 -6.68 -5.80
C LEU A 334 28.16 -5.99 -4.53
N LYS A 335 28.91 -4.92 -4.72
CA LYS A 335 29.37 -3.99 -3.67
C LYS A 335 29.53 -2.60 -4.25
N ALA A 336 29.42 -1.56 -3.43
CA ALA A 336 29.77 -0.21 -3.87
C ALA A 336 31.24 -0.14 -4.33
N ASP A 337 31.54 0.78 -5.26
CA ASP A 337 32.94 1.11 -5.58
C ASP A 337 33.60 1.81 -4.39
N GLN A 338 34.92 1.69 -4.29
CA GLN A 338 35.69 2.49 -3.34
C GLN A 338 35.53 3.97 -3.69
N GLY A 339 35.18 4.79 -2.69
CA GLY A 339 34.93 6.22 -2.90
C GLY A 339 33.57 6.54 -3.51
N ALA A 340 32.62 5.60 -3.55
CA ALA A 340 31.23 5.88 -3.94
C ALA A 340 30.63 6.96 -3.03
N GLU A 341 30.01 7.97 -3.65
CA GLU A 341 29.42 9.11 -2.95
C GLU A 341 27.93 8.90 -2.72
N TYR A 342 27.49 9.18 -1.49
CA TYR A 342 26.07 9.17 -1.10
C TYR A 342 25.56 10.62 -0.98
N ASP A 343 24.32 10.86 -1.37
CA ASP A 343 23.67 12.17 -1.21
C ASP A 343 23.48 12.54 0.27
N GLN A 344 23.34 11.53 1.12
CA GLN A 344 23.28 11.65 2.58
C GLN A 344 23.92 10.41 3.21
N VAL A 345 24.57 10.57 4.35
CA VAL A 345 25.08 9.46 5.17
C VAL A 345 24.52 9.58 6.59
N ILE A 346 24.12 8.44 7.16
CA ILE A 346 23.74 8.28 8.56
C ILE A 346 24.65 7.22 9.17
N ASP A 347 25.32 7.56 10.26
CA ASP A 347 26.15 6.65 11.03
C ASP A 347 25.36 6.06 12.22
N ILE A 348 25.37 4.73 12.35
CA ILE A 348 24.73 4.00 13.45
C ILE A 348 25.76 3.08 14.12
N ASP A 349 26.03 3.36 15.39
CA ASP A 349 26.81 2.52 16.28
C ASP A 349 25.91 1.44 16.90
N LEU A 350 25.99 0.22 16.38
CA LEU A 350 25.17 -0.91 16.83
C LEU A 350 25.35 -1.20 18.33
N SER A 351 26.53 -0.92 18.88
CA SER A 351 26.88 -1.16 20.29
C SER A 351 26.16 -0.22 21.26
N LYS A 352 25.62 0.90 20.76
CA LYS A 352 24.87 1.88 21.56
C LYS A 352 23.37 1.70 21.47
N LEU A 353 22.90 0.83 20.58
CA LEU A 353 21.48 0.55 20.48
C LEU A 353 21.03 -0.30 21.66
N GLU A 354 19.86 0.06 22.19
CA GLU A 354 19.07 -0.79 23.06
C GLU A 354 17.75 -1.15 22.38
N PRO A 355 16.99 -2.15 22.86
CA PRO A 355 15.69 -2.44 22.30
C PRO A 355 14.78 -1.22 22.34
N SER A 356 13.88 -1.09 21.37
CA SER A 356 13.00 0.07 21.30
C SER A 356 11.60 -0.27 20.81
N LEU A 357 10.65 0.61 21.11
CA LEU A 357 9.26 0.51 20.66
C LEU A 357 8.93 1.69 19.75
N ASN A 358 8.27 1.43 18.61
CA ASN A 358 7.71 2.50 17.77
C ASN A 358 6.19 2.54 17.87
N GLY A 359 5.61 3.71 18.15
CA GLY A 359 4.15 3.87 18.18
C GLY A 359 3.63 4.92 19.16
N PRO A 360 2.30 5.05 19.32
CA PRO A 360 1.30 4.01 19.03
C PRO A 360 0.56 4.09 17.69
N PHE A 361 0.75 5.16 16.90
CA PHE A 361 -0.02 5.41 15.67
C PHE A 361 0.84 5.67 14.42
N THR A 362 2.15 5.59 14.56
CA THR A 362 3.11 5.84 13.50
C THR A 362 4.35 4.96 13.70
N PRO A 363 4.94 4.41 12.63
CA PRO A 363 6.08 3.51 12.73
C PRO A 363 7.40 4.25 12.99
N ASP A 364 7.42 5.58 13.08
CA ASP A 364 8.61 6.41 13.30
C ASP A 364 8.68 7.06 14.68
N LEU A 365 7.67 6.89 15.55
CA LEU A 365 7.77 7.38 16.92
C LEU A 365 8.58 6.40 17.77
N ASN A 366 9.90 6.42 17.59
CA ASN A 366 10.84 5.55 18.28
C ASN A 366 11.11 6.01 19.71
N VAL A 367 10.95 5.10 20.67
CA VAL A 367 11.29 5.32 22.07
C VAL A 367 12.15 4.14 22.55
N PRO A 368 13.39 4.38 23.01
CA PRO A 368 14.22 3.34 23.63
C PRO A 368 13.49 2.69 24.81
N LEU A 369 13.68 1.39 25.02
CA LEU A 369 12.91 0.60 25.98
C LEU A 369 13.02 1.15 27.41
N THR A 370 14.21 1.58 27.82
CA THR A 370 14.42 2.19 29.15
C THR A 370 13.52 3.41 29.34
N GLU A 371 13.50 4.30 28.35
CA GLU A 371 12.68 5.51 28.38
C GLU A 371 11.19 5.19 28.29
N PHE A 372 10.81 4.21 27.45
CA PHE A 372 9.43 3.79 27.27
C PHE A 372 8.83 3.25 28.57
N VAL A 373 9.60 2.44 29.31
CA VAL A 373 9.20 1.89 30.61
C VAL A 373 9.05 3.02 31.64
N GLN A 374 9.99 3.97 31.71
CA GLN A 374 9.90 5.12 32.62
C GLN A 374 8.63 5.95 32.34
N ARG A 375 8.35 6.24 31.07
CA ARG A 375 7.14 6.95 30.63
C ARG A 375 5.85 6.21 31.00
N SER A 376 5.85 4.88 30.84
CA SER A 376 4.73 4.02 31.23
C SER A 376 4.51 4.00 32.75
N GLN A 377 5.59 4.00 33.55
CA GLN A 377 5.52 4.07 35.03
C GLN A 377 5.02 5.44 35.53
N SER A 378 5.39 6.53 34.86
CA SER A 378 4.89 7.87 35.17
C SER A 378 3.52 8.18 34.57
N ASN A 379 2.96 7.27 33.75
CA ASN A 379 1.71 7.43 33.02
C ASN A 379 1.71 8.71 32.13
N ASP A 380 2.83 8.96 31.44
CA ASP A 380 3.03 10.15 30.59
C ASP A 380 3.56 9.78 29.18
N PRO A 381 2.75 9.95 28.11
CA PRO A 381 1.36 10.40 28.11
C PRO A 381 0.41 9.31 28.66
N PRO A 382 -0.79 9.67 29.14
CA PRO A 382 -1.70 8.72 29.73
C PRO A 382 -2.17 7.68 28.70
N HIS A 383 -1.85 6.41 28.94
CA HIS A 383 -2.34 5.28 28.15
C HIS A 383 -2.54 4.03 29.03
N PRO A 384 -3.35 3.04 28.59
CA PRO A 384 -3.43 1.77 29.31
C PRO A 384 -2.04 1.15 29.41
N VAL A 385 -1.62 0.82 30.63
CA VAL A 385 -0.36 0.11 30.88
C VAL A 385 -0.54 -1.40 30.62
N GLU A 386 -1.74 -1.91 30.85
CA GLU A 386 -2.10 -3.31 30.58
C GLU A 386 -2.09 -3.61 29.08
N LEU A 387 -1.34 -4.63 28.71
CA LEU A 387 -1.31 -5.17 27.37
C LEU A 387 -2.58 -6.00 27.14
N SER A 388 -3.18 -5.89 25.95
CA SER A 388 -4.39 -6.67 25.61
C SER A 388 -4.12 -7.83 24.67
N SER A 389 -3.03 -7.79 23.89
CA SER A 389 -2.58 -8.90 23.03
C SER A 389 -1.15 -8.65 22.55
N ALA A 390 -0.40 -9.73 22.37
CA ALA A 390 0.94 -9.75 21.81
C ALA A 390 0.94 -10.59 20.52
N LEU A 391 1.54 -10.09 19.44
CA LEU A 391 1.55 -10.78 18.15
C LEU A 391 2.95 -10.79 17.54
N ILE A 392 3.50 -11.98 17.29
CA ILE A 392 4.77 -12.14 16.57
C ILE A 392 4.58 -12.77 15.19
N GLY A 393 5.54 -12.56 14.30
CA GLY A 393 5.53 -13.11 12.94
C GLY A 393 5.30 -12.04 11.87
N SER A 394 4.42 -12.35 10.92
CA SER A 394 4.23 -11.63 9.64
C SER A 394 5.46 -11.65 8.72
N CYS A 395 5.45 -10.96 7.58
CA CYS A 395 6.62 -10.92 6.70
C CYS A 395 7.88 -10.32 7.32
N THR A 396 7.76 -9.47 8.35
CA THR A 396 8.90 -8.72 8.87
C THR A 396 9.77 -9.53 9.81
N ASN A 397 9.19 -10.35 10.71
CA ASN A 397 9.91 -11.07 11.77
C ASN A 397 9.30 -12.47 11.99
N SER A 398 9.35 -13.33 10.99
CA SER A 398 8.83 -14.71 11.05
C SER A 398 9.81 -15.76 10.52
N SER A 399 11.10 -15.44 10.45
CA SER A 399 12.14 -16.39 10.05
C SER A 399 12.36 -17.46 11.12
N TYR A 400 13.08 -18.54 10.76
CA TYR A 400 13.53 -19.53 11.74
C TYR A 400 14.33 -18.88 12.89
N ALA A 401 15.20 -17.92 12.59
CA ALA A 401 15.97 -17.19 13.58
C ALA A 401 15.08 -16.41 14.57
N ASP A 402 14.05 -15.72 14.07
CA ASP A 402 13.08 -15.01 14.91
C ASP A 402 12.34 -15.98 15.84
N MET A 403 11.82 -17.08 15.27
CA MET A 403 11.06 -18.08 16.03
C MET A 403 11.93 -18.82 17.06
N SER A 404 13.19 -19.08 16.74
CA SER A 404 14.17 -19.69 17.64
C SER A 404 14.43 -18.80 18.88
N ARG A 405 14.61 -17.49 18.69
CA ARG A 405 14.74 -16.51 19.80
C ARG A 405 13.51 -16.52 20.70
N CYS A 406 12.32 -16.45 20.10
CA CYS A 406 11.05 -16.45 20.85
C CYS A 406 10.84 -17.75 21.62
N ALA A 407 11.16 -18.90 21.03
CA ALA A 407 11.02 -20.18 21.70
C ALA A 407 11.99 -20.34 22.88
N ASP A 408 13.20 -19.81 22.82
CA ASP A 408 14.10 -19.82 23.98
C ASP A 408 13.54 -19.01 25.15
N LEU A 409 13.03 -17.80 24.90
CA LEU A 409 12.40 -16.97 25.92
C LEU A 409 11.14 -17.62 26.50
N ALA A 410 10.28 -18.18 25.64
CA ALA A 410 9.12 -18.93 26.07
C ALA A 410 9.52 -20.11 26.97
N ARG A 411 10.55 -20.87 26.58
CA ARG A 411 11.07 -22.00 27.36
C ARG A 411 11.57 -21.56 28.73
N GLN A 412 12.35 -20.48 28.80
CA GLN A 412 12.85 -19.92 30.08
C GLN A 412 11.68 -19.62 31.02
N ALA A 413 10.65 -18.94 30.54
CA ALA A 413 9.48 -18.58 31.33
C ALA A 413 8.65 -19.80 31.75
N THR A 414 8.36 -20.73 30.83
CA THR A 414 7.59 -21.94 31.14
C THR A 414 8.30 -22.88 32.10
N GLN A 415 9.64 -22.97 32.04
CA GLN A 415 10.43 -23.75 33.01
C GLN A 415 10.37 -23.15 34.42
N ALA A 416 10.14 -21.85 34.53
CA ALA A 416 9.87 -21.16 35.79
C ALA A 416 8.38 -21.24 36.21
N GLY A 417 7.55 -21.99 35.48
CA GLY A 417 6.11 -22.16 35.74
C GLY A 417 5.25 -20.99 35.27
N LEU A 418 5.78 -20.05 34.50
CA LEU A 418 5.02 -18.92 33.97
C LEU A 418 4.21 -19.31 32.72
N GLN A 419 3.16 -18.54 32.46
CA GLN A 419 2.28 -18.62 31.31
C GLN A 419 2.03 -17.21 30.78
N THR A 420 1.71 -17.05 29.50
CA THR A 420 1.38 -15.73 28.95
C THR A 420 0.19 -15.12 29.68
N LYS A 421 0.28 -13.83 30.02
CA LYS A 421 -0.79 -13.07 30.71
C LYS A 421 -1.85 -12.53 29.75
N VAL A 422 -1.51 -12.43 28.47
CA VAL A 422 -2.36 -11.91 27.40
C VAL A 422 -2.41 -12.91 26.25
N PRO A 423 -3.42 -12.83 25.36
CA PRO A 423 -3.42 -13.60 24.12
C PRO A 423 -2.12 -13.36 23.33
N PHE A 424 -1.43 -14.46 23.02
CA PHE A 424 -0.17 -14.47 22.30
C PHE A 424 -0.32 -15.21 20.98
N ASP A 425 -0.30 -14.48 19.86
CA ASP A 425 -0.47 -15.06 18.52
C ASP A 425 0.86 -15.12 17.76
N VAL A 426 1.10 -16.23 17.06
CA VAL A 426 2.34 -16.49 16.30
C VAL A 426 2.00 -16.80 14.85
N THR A 427 2.60 -16.06 13.92
CA THR A 427 2.39 -16.25 12.48
C THR A 427 3.69 -16.69 11.78
N PRO A 428 3.82 -17.96 11.35
CA PRO A 428 4.92 -18.38 10.49
C PRO A 428 4.86 -17.69 9.14
N GLY A 429 6.03 -17.37 8.57
CA GLY A 429 6.10 -16.66 7.30
C GLY A 429 5.82 -17.53 6.07
N SER A 430 6.08 -18.83 6.16
CA SER A 430 5.86 -19.79 5.07
C SER A 430 5.60 -21.20 5.59
N GLU A 431 5.11 -22.08 4.72
CA GLU A 431 4.95 -23.51 4.99
C GLU A 431 6.30 -24.18 5.28
N GLN A 432 7.36 -23.77 4.58
CA GLN A 432 8.72 -24.25 4.84
C GLN A 432 9.16 -23.89 6.26
N VAL A 433 8.99 -22.64 6.68
CA VAL A 433 9.31 -22.24 8.06
C VAL A 433 8.43 -22.99 9.04
N ARG A 434 7.10 -23.00 8.86
CA ARG A 434 6.14 -23.67 9.74
C ARG A 434 6.52 -25.13 9.98
N ALA A 435 6.75 -25.90 8.90
CA ALA A 435 7.12 -27.30 8.99
C ALA A 435 8.49 -27.51 9.66
N THR A 436 9.45 -26.60 9.40
CA THR A 436 10.78 -26.67 9.99
C THR A 436 10.74 -26.39 11.50
N VAL A 437 10.05 -25.33 11.93
CA VAL A 437 9.91 -24.99 13.36
C VAL A 437 9.06 -26.02 14.12
N GLU A 438 8.13 -26.69 13.45
CA GLU A 438 7.38 -27.81 14.02
C GLU A 438 8.28 -29.03 14.24
N ARG A 439 9.05 -29.44 13.22
CA ARG A 439 10.03 -30.54 13.32
C ARG A 439 11.03 -30.30 14.45
N ASP A 440 11.50 -29.07 14.60
CA ASP A 440 12.53 -28.71 15.58
C ASP A 440 11.95 -28.40 16.99
N GLY A 441 10.66 -28.63 17.22
CA GLY A 441 10.01 -28.48 18.53
C GLY A 441 9.78 -27.03 18.98
N ILE A 442 10.07 -26.05 18.12
CA ILE A 442 9.85 -24.62 18.38
C ILE A 442 8.34 -24.34 18.47
N THR A 443 7.54 -24.90 17.55
CA THR A 443 6.07 -24.77 17.59
C THR A 443 5.50 -25.25 18.91
N GLN A 444 5.90 -26.45 19.35
CA GLN A 444 5.44 -27.02 20.61
C GLN A 444 5.85 -26.13 21.80
N THR A 445 7.09 -25.64 21.82
CA THR A 445 7.58 -24.74 22.87
C THR A 445 6.73 -23.47 23.00
N LEU A 446 6.34 -22.87 21.87
CA LEU A 446 5.50 -21.67 21.86
C LEU A 446 4.06 -22.01 22.27
N THR A 447 3.49 -23.12 21.80
CA THR A 447 2.14 -23.55 22.19
C THR A 447 2.04 -23.93 23.66
N ASP A 448 3.05 -24.59 24.23
CA ASP A 448 3.13 -24.91 25.67
C ASP A 448 3.19 -23.66 26.56
N ALA A 449 3.67 -22.55 26.01
CA ALA A 449 3.66 -21.24 26.65
C ALA A 449 2.30 -20.51 26.57
N GLY A 450 1.33 -21.06 25.83
CA GLY A 450 0.02 -20.46 25.62
C GLY A 450 -0.15 -19.74 24.28
N ALA A 451 0.83 -19.86 23.37
CA ALA A 451 0.74 -19.21 22.07
C ALA A 451 -0.23 -19.93 21.12
N ARG A 452 -1.03 -19.17 20.37
CA ARG A 452 -1.86 -19.66 19.28
C ARG A 452 -1.16 -19.45 17.94
N VAL A 453 -0.98 -20.54 17.21
CA VAL A 453 -0.38 -20.50 15.87
C VAL A 453 -1.44 -20.15 14.83
N LEU A 454 -1.19 -19.09 14.07
CA LEU A 454 -2.03 -18.62 12.98
C LEU A 454 -1.57 -19.23 11.64
N ALA A 455 -2.43 -19.12 10.62
CA ALA A 455 -2.09 -19.59 9.27
C ALA A 455 -0.90 -18.81 8.70
N ASN A 456 -0.16 -19.43 7.77
CA ASN A 456 0.98 -18.81 7.07
C ASN A 456 0.51 -17.71 6.10
N ALA A 457 0.07 -16.58 6.64
CA ALA A 457 -0.64 -15.52 5.92
C ALA A 457 -0.46 -14.17 6.62
N CYS A 458 -0.79 -13.07 5.93
CA CYS A 458 -0.63 -11.73 6.50
C CYS A 458 -1.47 -11.50 7.77
N GLY A 459 -2.71 -12.01 7.79
CA GLY A 459 -3.59 -11.99 8.96
C GLY A 459 -3.69 -10.62 9.66
N PRO A 460 -3.43 -10.54 10.99
CA PRO A 460 -3.54 -9.29 11.75
C PRO A 460 -2.64 -8.13 11.28
N CYS A 461 -1.58 -8.38 10.50
CA CYS A 461 -0.71 -7.31 9.99
C CYS A 461 -1.45 -6.34 9.05
N ILE A 462 -2.43 -6.85 8.30
CA ILE A 462 -3.20 -6.07 7.32
C ILE A 462 -4.65 -5.82 7.74
N GLY A 463 -5.02 -6.17 8.97
CA GLY A 463 -6.39 -6.03 9.48
C GLY A 463 -7.28 -7.25 9.21
N GLN A 464 -6.71 -8.36 8.71
CA GLN A 464 -7.43 -9.63 8.56
C GLN A 464 -7.43 -10.41 9.87
N TRP A 465 -7.97 -9.76 10.90
CA TRP A 465 -8.11 -10.30 12.24
C TRP A 465 -9.52 -10.05 12.73
N LYS A 466 -10.27 -11.12 12.96
CA LYS A 466 -11.59 -11.06 13.58
C LYS A 466 -11.42 -10.99 15.10
N ARG A 467 -11.05 -9.81 15.59
CA ARG A 467 -10.93 -9.56 17.03
C ARG A 467 -12.29 -9.24 17.64
N THR A 468 -12.78 -10.08 18.54
CA THR A 468 -14.11 -9.92 19.15
C THR A 468 -14.10 -9.14 20.47
N ASP A 469 -12.96 -9.05 21.15
CA ASP A 469 -12.75 -8.29 22.37
C ASP A 469 -12.30 -6.84 22.07
N LYS A 470 -12.40 -5.95 23.08
CA LYS A 470 -11.88 -4.57 23.06
C LYS A 470 -12.41 -3.64 21.96
N GLN A 471 -13.42 -4.06 21.20
CA GLN A 471 -14.00 -3.26 20.14
C GLN A 471 -14.61 -1.95 20.68
N GLY A 472 -14.09 -0.81 20.22
CA GLY A 472 -14.51 0.52 20.66
C GLY A 472 -13.94 0.97 22.01
N GLU A 473 -13.08 0.16 22.64
CA GLU A 473 -12.33 0.49 23.86
C GLU A 473 -10.93 1.01 23.53
N SER A 474 -10.33 1.79 24.43
CA SER A 474 -8.89 2.07 24.37
C SER A 474 -8.14 0.87 24.94
N ASN A 475 -7.16 0.35 24.20
CA ASN A 475 -6.38 -0.80 24.58
C ASN A 475 -5.02 -0.77 23.89
N VAL A 476 -4.04 -1.48 24.45
CA VAL A 476 -2.71 -1.60 23.86
C VAL A 476 -2.51 -2.99 23.25
N ILE A 477 -1.93 -3.04 22.06
CA ILE A 477 -1.34 -4.26 21.50
C ILE A 477 0.14 -4.01 21.20
N LEU A 478 0.93 -5.08 21.20
CA LEU A 478 2.35 -5.05 20.87
C LEU A 478 2.59 -6.08 19.77
N THR A 479 3.24 -5.65 18.69
CA THR A 479 3.42 -6.51 17.50
C THR A 479 4.84 -6.47 16.97
N SER A 480 5.31 -7.59 16.41
CA SER A 480 6.59 -7.64 15.67
C SER A 480 6.44 -7.26 14.19
N PHE A 481 5.36 -6.58 13.83
CA PHE A 481 5.04 -6.19 12.45
C PHE A 481 5.76 -4.89 12.07
N ASN A 482 5.30 -4.22 11.02
CA ASN A 482 5.92 -3.01 10.46
C ASN A 482 5.01 -1.76 10.50
N ARG A 483 3.68 -1.92 10.66
CA ARG A 483 2.72 -0.80 10.63
C ARG A 483 1.75 -0.83 11.81
N ASN A 484 1.57 0.34 12.42
CA ASN A 484 0.73 0.57 13.60
C ASN A 484 -0.25 1.76 13.40
N PHE A 485 -0.61 2.09 12.16
CA PHE A 485 -1.59 3.15 11.91
C PHE A 485 -2.92 2.86 12.62
N ARG A 486 -3.63 3.93 13.01
CA ARG A 486 -4.88 3.84 13.75
C ARG A 486 -5.89 2.90 13.06
N GLY A 487 -6.34 1.87 13.80
CA GLY A 487 -7.31 0.87 13.33
C GLY A 487 -6.78 -0.16 12.31
N ARG A 488 -5.47 -0.21 12.07
CA ARG A 488 -4.85 -1.10 11.07
C ARG A 488 -5.05 -2.58 11.37
N ASN A 489 -4.86 -3.00 12.62
CA ASN A 489 -4.71 -4.43 12.94
C ASN A 489 -6.03 -5.15 13.25
N ASP A 490 -6.96 -4.47 13.94
CA ASP A 490 -8.21 -5.06 14.43
C ASP A 490 -9.46 -4.24 14.07
N GLY A 491 -9.30 -3.20 13.25
CA GLY A 491 -10.38 -2.28 12.88
C GLY A 491 -10.81 -1.30 14.00
N ASN A 492 -10.20 -1.35 15.19
CA ASN A 492 -10.53 -0.45 16.29
C ASN A 492 -9.65 0.81 16.25
N ALA A 493 -10.25 1.96 15.97
CA ALA A 493 -9.54 3.24 15.90
C ALA A 493 -9.00 3.73 17.26
N LYS A 494 -9.29 3.06 18.37
CA LYS A 494 -8.77 3.38 19.70
C LYS A 494 -7.66 2.44 20.17
N THR A 495 -7.29 1.43 19.40
CA THR A 495 -6.18 0.55 19.75
C THR A 495 -4.85 1.25 19.51
N LEU A 496 -4.01 1.29 20.55
CA LEU A 496 -2.63 1.75 20.51
C LEU A 496 -1.74 0.55 20.16
N ASN A 497 -1.08 0.57 19.00
CA ASN A 497 -0.19 -0.51 18.60
C ASN A 497 1.27 -0.05 18.67
N PHE A 498 2.08 -0.76 19.43
CA PHE A 498 3.53 -0.57 19.45
C PHE A 498 4.23 -1.66 18.63
N LEU A 499 5.25 -1.26 17.88
CA LEU A 499 6.09 -2.14 17.08
C LEU A 499 7.39 -2.41 17.85
N ALA A 500 7.80 -3.66 17.97
CA ALA A 500 9.05 -4.04 18.62
C ALA A 500 9.67 -5.29 17.97
N ALA A 501 10.87 -5.67 18.41
CA ALA A 501 11.46 -6.97 18.07
C ALA A 501 10.60 -8.13 18.62
N PRO A 502 10.53 -9.30 17.93
CA PRO A 502 9.69 -10.42 18.35
C PRO A 502 10.06 -10.97 19.74
N GLU A 503 11.34 -10.88 20.14
CA GLU A 503 11.81 -11.19 21.49
C GLU A 503 11.17 -10.29 22.56
N ILE A 504 11.11 -8.98 22.32
CA ILE A 504 10.49 -8.01 23.22
C ILE A 504 8.99 -8.28 23.34
N VAL A 505 8.32 -8.52 22.20
CA VAL A 505 6.89 -8.86 22.17
C VAL A 505 6.59 -10.12 22.98
N THR A 506 7.45 -11.14 22.85
CA THR A 506 7.32 -12.42 23.59
C THR A 506 7.44 -12.20 25.09
N MET A 507 8.45 -11.46 25.55
CA MET A 507 8.62 -11.18 26.99
C MET A 507 7.45 -10.36 27.57
N TYR A 508 6.95 -9.38 26.81
CA TYR A 508 5.77 -8.62 27.22
C TYR A 508 4.48 -9.47 27.23
N ALA A 509 4.39 -10.54 26.44
CA ALA A 509 3.27 -11.48 26.52
C ALA A 509 3.20 -12.17 27.90
N PHE A 510 4.36 -12.46 28.52
CA PHE A 510 4.44 -13.00 29.88
C PHE A 510 4.30 -11.93 30.96
N ALA A 511 4.77 -10.71 30.73
CA ALA A 511 4.63 -9.62 31.69
C ALA A 511 3.19 -9.08 31.76
N GLY A 512 2.52 -8.94 30.62
CA GLY A 512 1.16 -8.41 30.50
C GLY A 512 1.02 -6.90 30.66
N ARG A 513 2.12 -6.17 30.88
CA ARG A 513 2.13 -4.73 31.23
C ARG A 513 3.34 -4.02 30.65
N LEU A 514 3.17 -2.76 30.24
CA LEU A 514 4.18 -1.96 29.53
C LEU A 514 5.22 -1.27 30.43
N ASP A 515 4.91 -1.08 31.70
CA ASP A 515 5.76 -0.44 32.72
C ASP A 515 6.77 -1.40 33.38
N PHE A 516 7.04 -2.52 32.70
CA PHE A 516 7.99 -3.57 33.05
C PHE A 516 9.15 -3.57 32.04
N ASP A 517 10.39 -3.51 32.51
CA ASP A 517 11.58 -3.72 31.66
C ASP A 517 11.98 -5.21 31.67
N PRO A 518 11.70 -5.96 30.58
CA PRO A 518 11.99 -7.39 30.55
C PRO A 518 13.46 -7.78 30.64
N ARG A 519 14.40 -6.84 30.48
CA ARG A 519 15.84 -7.09 30.57
C ARG A 519 16.34 -7.08 32.02
N THR A 520 15.70 -6.27 32.87
CA THR A 520 16.19 -5.98 34.22
C THR A 520 15.22 -6.32 35.33
N ASP A 521 13.91 -6.35 35.07
CA ASP A 521 12.93 -6.56 36.11
C ASP A 521 12.71 -8.05 36.37
N SER A 522 11.86 -8.41 37.33
CA SER A 522 11.61 -9.82 37.64
C SER A 522 10.14 -10.09 37.87
N LEU A 523 9.68 -11.26 37.41
CA LEU A 523 8.31 -11.72 37.51
C LEU A 523 8.18 -12.73 38.66
N PRO A 524 7.10 -12.68 39.46
CA PRO A 524 6.83 -13.70 40.46
C PRO A 524 6.40 -15.00 39.79
N THR A 525 7.03 -16.10 40.17
CA THR A 525 6.65 -17.45 39.75
C THR A 525 5.50 -17.98 40.62
N PRO A 526 4.74 -19.01 40.18
CA PRO A 526 3.63 -19.56 40.98
C PRO A 526 4.06 -20.12 42.33
N ASP A 527 5.31 -20.56 42.48
CA ASP A 527 5.90 -21.03 43.75
C ASP A 527 6.48 -19.90 44.62
N GLY A 528 6.26 -18.63 44.25
CA GLY A 528 6.67 -17.45 45.02
C GLY A 528 8.12 -17.04 44.87
N LYS A 529 8.88 -17.67 43.96
CA LYS A 529 10.25 -17.25 43.59
C LYS A 529 10.20 -16.09 42.59
N SER A 530 11.38 -15.57 42.26
CA SER A 530 11.57 -14.50 41.30
C SER A 530 12.21 -15.04 40.03
N PHE A 531 11.66 -14.72 38.87
CA PHE A 531 12.16 -15.08 37.55
C PHE A 531 12.60 -13.83 36.77
N ARG A 532 13.75 -13.91 36.10
CA ARG A 532 14.24 -12.89 35.17
C ARG A 532 14.63 -13.56 33.87
N PHE A 533 14.28 -12.93 32.74
CA PHE A 533 14.73 -13.40 31.45
C PHE A 533 16.26 -13.26 31.32
N ALA A 534 16.88 -14.23 30.66
CA ALA A 534 18.23 -14.12 30.16
C ALA A 534 18.18 -13.82 28.64
N PRO A 535 19.22 -13.17 28.07
CA PRO A 535 19.28 -12.97 26.63
C PRO A 535 19.04 -14.28 25.87
N PRO A 536 18.21 -14.26 24.80
CA PRO A 536 17.80 -15.49 24.12
C PRO A 536 19.00 -16.18 23.48
N LYS A 537 19.10 -17.50 23.67
CA LYS A 537 19.93 -18.34 22.82
C LYS A 537 19.15 -18.71 21.58
N TRP A 538 19.77 -18.60 20.41
CA TRP A 538 19.07 -18.83 19.14
C TRP A 538 19.99 -19.41 18.09
N GLU A 539 19.38 -19.97 17.06
CA GLU A 539 20.05 -20.49 15.87
C GLU A 539 19.67 -19.64 14.65
N GLU A 540 20.66 -19.24 13.85
CA GLU A 540 20.42 -18.49 12.61
C GLU A 540 19.65 -19.33 11.58
N LEU A 541 20.08 -20.58 11.41
CA LEU A 541 19.58 -21.52 10.44
C LEU A 541 19.32 -22.87 11.13
N PRO A 542 18.35 -23.66 10.66
CA PRO A 542 18.12 -24.99 11.20
C PRO A 542 19.33 -25.89 10.95
N THR A 543 19.89 -26.46 12.01
CA THR A 543 21.07 -27.33 11.93
C THR A 543 20.85 -28.58 11.07
N GLN A 544 19.61 -29.07 10.99
CA GLN A 544 19.20 -30.19 10.14
C GLN A 544 18.71 -29.75 8.74
N GLY A 545 18.87 -28.47 8.38
CA GLY A 545 18.35 -27.89 7.15
C GLY A 545 16.84 -27.65 7.18
N PHE A 546 16.32 -26.96 6.16
CA PHE A 546 14.87 -26.71 6.02
C PHE A 546 14.13 -27.93 5.47
N VAL A 547 12.89 -28.14 5.92
CA VAL A 547 11.96 -29.10 5.32
C VAL A 547 10.90 -28.35 4.51
N PRO A 548 10.44 -28.92 3.36
CA PRO A 548 9.53 -28.21 2.47
C PRO A 548 8.09 -28.11 3.00
N GLY A 549 7.72 -28.90 4.02
CA GLY A 549 6.34 -28.98 4.51
C GLY A 549 5.39 -29.63 3.51
N ASP A 550 4.13 -29.20 3.51
CA ASP A 550 3.12 -29.62 2.54
C ASP A 550 3.41 -29.05 1.14
N VAL A 551 4.02 -29.88 0.30
CA VAL A 551 4.37 -29.54 -1.08
C VAL A 551 3.16 -29.29 -1.98
N SER A 552 1.94 -29.61 -1.55
CA SER A 552 0.72 -29.33 -2.32
C SER A 552 0.45 -27.83 -2.45
N TYR A 553 1.04 -27.00 -1.58
CA TYR A 553 0.96 -25.54 -1.68
C TYR A 553 1.91 -24.92 -2.70
N LEU A 554 2.96 -25.66 -3.08
CA LEU A 554 4.05 -25.14 -3.92
C LEU A 554 3.65 -25.20 -5.41
N PRO A 555 4.02 -24.18 -6.20
CA PRO A 555 3.81 -24.22 -7.64
C PRO A 555 4.77 -25.20 -8.31
N THR A 556 4.43 -25.62 -9.53
CA THR A 556 5.43 -26.14 -10.46
C THR A 556 6.34 -24.96 -10.88
N PRO A 557 7.67 -25.04 -10.74
CA PRO A 557 8.57 -23.97 -11.18
C PRO A 557 8.47 -23.74 -12.70
N MET A 558 8.38 -22.47 -13.13
CA MET A 558 8.17 -22.04 -14.52
C MET A 558 7.14 -22.90 -15.26
N PRO A 559 5.87 -22.84 -14.83
CA PRO A 559 4.84 -23.61 -15.51
C PRO A 559 4.72 -23.13 -16.95
N ALA A 560 4.67 -24.07 -17.90
CA ALA A 560 4.37 -23.72 -19.28
C ALA A 560 2.98 -23.07 -19.37
N PRO A 561 2.79 -22.01 -20.17
CA PRO A 561 1.47 -21.41 -20.37
C PRO A 561 0.52 -22.42 -21.02
N GLN A 562 -0.75 -22.35 -20.64
CA GLN A 562 -1.85 -23.16 -21.18
C GLN A 562 -2.90 -22.22 -21.82
N PRO A 563 -2.67 -21.67 -23.03
CA PRO A 563 -3.54 -20.66 -23.63
C PRO A 563 -5.00 -21.09 -23.78
N GLU A 564 -5.26 -22.40 -23.88
CA GLU A 564 -6.57 -23.04 -23.95
C GLU A 564 -7.36 -22.99 -22.64
N VAL A 565 -6.70 -22.75 -21.49
CA VAL A 565 -7.38 -22.56 -20.22
C VAL A 565 -8.23 -21.29 -20.27
N SER A 566 -9.50 -21.44 -19.95
CA SER A 566 -10.42 -20.32 -19.77
C SER A 566 -10.25 -19.76 -18.36
N VAL A 567 -10.06 -18.45 -18.25
CA VAL A 567 -9.99 -17.78 -16.94
C VAL A 567 -11.37 -17.80 -16.31
N VAL A 568 -11.46 -18.24 -15.06
CA VAL A 568 -12.71 -18.43 -14.33
C VAL A 568 -13.17 -17.11 -13.71
N ILE A 569 -14.26 -16.55 -14.24
CA ILE A 569 -14.97 -15.40 -13.67
C ILE A 569 -16.48 -15.67 -13.80
N ASP A 570 -17.24 -15.72 -12.70
CA ASP A 570 -18.70 -15.83 -12.76
C ASP A 570 -19.26 -14.51 -13.32
N PRO A 571 -20.08 -14.52 -14.40
CA PRO A 571 -20.72 -13.31 -14.92
C PRO A 571 -21.62 -12.57 -13.91
N ARG A 572 -22.01 -13.22 -12.81
CA ARG A 572 -22.80 -12.64 -11.70
C ARG A 572 -21.93 -12.28 -10.49
N SER A 573 -20.61 -12.37 -10.62
CA SER A 573 -19.68 -12.04 -9.55
C SER A 573 -19.87 -10.61 -9.07
N GLU A 574 -19.81 -10.40 -7.75
CA GLU A 574 -19.66 -9.07 -7.16
C GLU A 574 -18.19 -8.77 -6.80
N ARG A 575 -17.28 -9.72 -6.99
CA ARG A 575 -15.86 -9.66 -6.58
C ARG A 575 -14.90 -9.44 -7.75
N LEU A 576 -15.22 -10.01 -8.90
CA LEU A 576 -14.41 -10.00 -10.11
C LEU A 576 -15.24 -9.54 -11.31
N GLU A 577 -14.63 -8.77 -12.20
CA GLU A 577 -15.27 -8.31 -13.42
C GLU A 577 -14.26 -8.35 -14.57
N PRO A 578 -14.58 -8.99 -15.71
CA PRO A 578 -13.72 -8.91 -16.88
C PRO A 578 -13.55 -7.46 -17.32
N LEU A 579 -12.32 -7.03 -17.60
CA LEU A 579 -12.09 -5.69 -18.11
C LEU A 579 -12.36 -5.64 -19.61
N THR A 580 -13.11 -4.61 -20.02
CA THR A 580 -13.22 -4.23 -21.43
C THR A 580 -12.11 -3.21 -21.73
N PRO A 581 -11.30 -3.41 -22.78
CA PRO A 581 -10.31 -2.42 -23.21
C PRO A 581 -10.98 -1.06 -23.42
N PHE A 582 -10.38 0.01 -22.90
CA PHE A 582 -10.93 1.35 -23.09
C PHE A 582 -10.79 1.81 -24.54
N GLU A 583 -11.83 2.43 -25.09
CA GLU A 583 -11.78 3.00 -26.44
C GLU A 583 -10.98 4.29 -26.48
N SER A 584 -10.37 4.62 -27.63
CA SER A 584 -9.70 5.92 -27.80
C SER A 584 -10.73 7.06 -27.78
N TYR A 585 -10.35 8.20 -27.19
CA TYR A 585 -11.13 9.43 -27.30
C TYR A 585 -11.05 10.06 -28.70
N PHE A 586 -10.14 9.59 -29.55
CA PHE A 586 -9.98 10.09 -30.91
C PHE A 586 -10.65 9.14 -31.90
N ALA A 587 -11.63 9.65 -32.63
CA ALA A 587 -12.33 8.89 -33.66
C ALA A 587 -11.30 8.40 -34.72
N PRO A 588 -11.33 7.11 -35.13
CA PRO A 588 -10.36 6.56 -36.08
C PRO A 588 -10.24 7.35 -37.38
N GLU A 589 -11.37 7.83 -37.90
CA GLU A 589 -11.44 8.62 -39.14
C GLU A 589 -10.78 10.00 -39.01
N ALA A 590 -10.89 10.62 -37.84
CA ALA A 590 -10.26 11.90 -37.53
C ALA A 590 -8.77 11.72 -37.26
N ALA A 591 -8.39 10.70 -36.49
CA ALA A 591 -7.02 10.34 -36.21
C ALA A 591 -6.24 10.00 -37.49
N ALA A 592 -6.85 9.31 -38.45
CA ALA A 592 -6.27 9.01 -39.77
C ALA A 592 -5.97 10.28 -40.59
N LYS A 593 -6.69 11.38 -40.34
CA LYS A 593 -6.45 12.71 -40.93
C LYS A 593 -5.50 13.57 -40.09
N GLY A 594 -4.92 13.02 -39.02
CA GLY A 594 -4.03 13.75 -38.12
C GLY A 594 -4.75 14.75 -37.20
N VAL A 595 -6.04 14.52 -36.92
CA VAL A 595 -6.86 15.32 -36.01
C VAL A 595 -7.01 14.57 -34.69
N TYR A 596 -6.51 15.16 -33.61
CA TYR A 596 -6.48 14.58 -32.26
C TYR A 596 -6.94 15.58 -31.21
N GLU A 597 -8.04 16.28 -31.45
CA GLU A 597 -8.70 17.05 -30.39
C GLU A 597 -9.52 16.12 -29.51
N LEU A 598 -9.53 16.39 -28.20
CA LEU A 598 -10.49 15.72 -27.32
C LEU A 598 -11.91 16.17 -27.69
N PRO A 599 -12.92 15.31 -27.51
CA PRO A 599 -14.30 15.74 -27.68
C PRO A 599 -14.62 16.90 -26.72
N SER A 600 -15.61 17.72 -27.05
CA SER A 600 -16.07 18.78 -26.16
C SER A 600 -16.48 18.20 -24.81
N MET A 601 -15.86 18.68 -23.73
CA MET A 601 -16.02 18.16 -22.37
C MET A 601 -16.84 19.10 -21.50
N ARG A 602 -17.53 18.55 -20.50
CA ARG A 602 -18.04 19.35 -19.37
C ARG A 602 -17.11 19.25 -18.17
N CYS A 603 -16.86 20.36 -17.49
CA CYS A 603 -16.16 20.34 -16.21
C CYS A 603 -17.08 19.71 -15.14
N LEU A 604 -16.73 18.53 -14.62
CA LEU A 604 -17.53 17.84 -13.60
C LEU A 604 -17.52 18.59 -12.27
N LEU A 605 -16.32 18.98 -11.83
CA LEU A 605 -16.11 19.84 -10.68
C LEU A 605 -14.69 20.42 -10.69
N ARG A 606 -14.55 21.54 -9.99
CA ARG A 606 -13.27 22.06 -9.53
C ARG A 606 -13.01 21.58 -8.10
N ILE A 607 -11.89 20.89 -7.87
CA ILE A 607 -11.54 20.23 -6.59
C ILE A 607 -10.69 21.17 -5.74
N ARG A 608 -11.19 21.55 -4.56
CA ARG A 608 -10.47 22.43 -3.63
C ARG A 608 -9.46 21.67 -2.76
N GLY A 609 -8.22 22.14 -2.74
CA GLY A 609 -7.18 21.67 -1.83
C GLY A 609 -6.75 20.24 -2.07
N LYS A 610 -6.25 19.60 -1.01
CA LYS A 610 -5.61 18.27 -1.08
C LYS A 610 -6.59 17.19 -1.54
N CYS A 611 -6.25 16.51 -2.65
CA CYS A 611 -6.99 15.36 -3.17
C CYS A 611 -6.05 14.16 -3.36
N THR A 612 -5.97 13.28 -2.36
CA THR A 612 -5.13 12.06 -2.39
C THR A 612 -5.80 10.89 -3.13
N THR A 613 -5.07 9.81 -3.38
CA THR A 613 -5.68 8.57 -3.92
C THR A 613 -6.76 7.96 -3.04
N ASP A 614 -6.80 8.23 -1.72
CA ASP A 614 -7.93 7.87 -0.86
C ASP A 614 -9.17 8.73 -1.08
N HIS A 615 -8.99 9.98 -1.48
CA HIS A 615 -10.11 10.85 -1.83
C HIS A 615 -10.70 10.45 -3.19
N ILE A 616 -9.85 9.97 -4.11
CA ILE A 616 -10.24 9.49 -5.44
C ILE A 616 -10.84 8.08 -5.40
N SER A 617 -10.19 7.14 -4.69
CA SER A 617 -10.58 5.74 -4.59
C SER A 617 -10.33 5.22 -3.17
N ALA A 618 -11.32 5.39 -2.29
CA ALA A 618 -11.22 5.00 -0.89
C ALA A 618 -10.91 3.49 -0.70
N ALA A 619 -10.15 3.17 0.34
CA ALA A 619 -9.87 1.78 0.76
C ALA A 619 -10.95 1.23 1.72
N GLY A 620 -10.56 0.53 2.79
CA GLY A 620 -11.47 0.00 3.80
C GLY A 620 -12.52 -0.97 3.23
N PRO A 621 -13.84 -0.70 3.37
CA PRO A 621 -14.89 -1.61 2.90
C PRO A 621 -14.90 -1.81 1.38
N TRP A 622 -14.21 -0.96 0.61
CA TRP A 622 -14.10 -1.05 -0.84
C TRP A 622 -13.07 -2.09 -1.32
N LEU A 623 -12.17 -2.54 -0.44
CA LEU A 623 -11.11 -3.48 -0.80
C LEU A 623 -11.64 -4.83 -1.34
N LYS A 624 -12.83 -5.24 -0.91
CA LYS A 624 -13.48 -6.45 -1.45
C LYS A 624 -13.77 -6.37 -2.95
N TYR A 625 -13.88 -5.17 -3.52
CA TYR A 625 -14.18 -4.92 -4.93
C TYR A 625 -12.93 -4.66 -5.78
N LYS A 626 -11.72 -4.92 -5.28
CA LYS A 626 -10.48 -4.64 -6.04
C LYS A 626 -10.42 -5.31 -7.41
N GLY A 627 -11.04 -6.48 -7.57
CA GLY A 627 -11.15 -7.18 -8.86
C GLY A 627 -12.39 -6.83 -9.68
N HIS A 628 -13.27 -5.93 -9.20
CA HIS A 628 -14.51 -5.56 -9.87
C HIS A 628 -14.57 -4.04 -10.08
N LEU A 629 -14.15 -3.60 -11.27
CA LEU A 629 -13.93 -2.19 -11.58
C LEU A 629 -15.21 -1.34 -11.43
N THR A 630 -16.36 -1.82 -11.90
CA THR A 630 -17.65 -1.13 -11.79
C THR A 630 -18.09 -0.97 -10.34
N ASN A 631 -17.98 -2.01 -9.51
CA ASN A 631 -18.36 -1.93 -8.10
C ASN A 631 -17.44 -1.00 -7.31
N ILE A 632 -16.12 -1.06 -7.53
CA ILE A 632 -15.20 -0.16 -6.83
C ILE A 632 -15.33 1.29 -7.33
N ALA A 633 -15.68 1.51 -8.60
CA ALA A 633 -15.91 2.85 -9.15
C ALA A 633 -17.09 3.59 -8.50
N GLU A 634 -18.00 2.93 -7.79
CA GLU A 634 -19.02 3.61 -6.97
C GLU A 634 -18.40 4.47 -5.84
N ASN A 635 -17.09 4.41 -5.62
CA ASN A 635 -16.35 5.31 -4.72
C ASN A 635 -15.52 6.40 -5.41
N THR A 636 -15.68 6.60 -6.72
CA THR A 636 -14.94 7.62 -7.48
C THR A 636 -15.10 9.00 -6.85
N LEU A 637 -13.98 9.58 -6.41
CA LEU A 637 -13.86 10.95 -5.87
C LEU A 637 -14.74 11.24 -4.65
N ILE A 638 -15.22 10.24 -3.90
CA ILE A 638 -16.13 10.48 -2.75
C ILE A 638 -15.48 11.28 -1.61
N GLY A 639 -14.15 11.39 -1.56
CA GLY A 639 -13.47 12.24 -0.59
C GLY A 639 -13.22 13.66 -1.12
N ALA A 640 -13.40 13.90 -2.42
CA ALA A 640 -13.08 15.18 -3.03
C ALA A 640 -14.05 16.28 -2.59
N MET A 641 -13.50 17.47 -2.37
CA MET A 641 -14.25 18.66 -1.98
C MET A 641 -14.52 19.52 -3.22
N ASN A 642 -15.79 19.82 -3.47
CA ASN A 642 -16.19 20.71 -4.53
C ASN A 642 -15.89 22.16 -4.12
N ASP A 643 -15.09 22.88 -4.90
CA ASP A 643 -14.67 24.23 -4.60
C ASP A 643 -15.83 25.23 -4.60
N MET A 644 -16.76 25.08 -5.55
CA MET A 644 -17.89 26.01 -5.72
C MET A 644 -18.89 25.93 -4.56
N THR A 645 -19.06 24.74 -3.98
CA THR A 645 -20.10 24.48 -2.99
C THR A 645 -19.55 24.31 -1.59
N GLY A 646 -18.27 23.97 -1.46
CA GLY A 646 -17.59 23.66 -0.21
C GLY A 646 -17.92 22.27 0.35
N GLU A 647 -18.80 21.52 -0.33
CA GLU A 647 -19.27 20.21 0.10
C GLU A 647 -18.36 19.08 -0.40
N VAL A 648 -18.33 17.97 0.34
CA VAL A 648 -17.58 16.75 -0.03
C VAL A 648 -18.51 15.77 -0.72
N ASN A 649 -18.04 15.10 -1.77
CA ASN A 649 -18.83 14.15 -2.56
C ASN A 649 -20.08 14.77 -3.19
N GLU A 650 -19.96 15.98 -3.74
CA GLU A 650 -21.07 16.69 -4.36
C GLU A 650 -20.72 17.10 -5.80
N ALA A 651 -21.61 16.79 -6.75
CA ALA A 651 -21.56 17.26 -8.13
C ALA A 651 -22.96 17.72 -8.59
N ARG A 652 -23.01 18.60 -9.58
CA ARG A 652 -24.24 19.21 -10.12
C ARG A 652 -24.42 18.87 -11.59
N ASP A 653 -25.66 18.64 -11.98
CA ASP A 653 -26.07 18.44 -13.37
C ASP A 653 -26.51 19.79 -13.95
N TYR A 654 -26.07 20.13 -15.15
CA TYR A 654 -26.23 21.46 -15.76
C TYR A 654 -27.14 21.45 -17.00
N ILE A 655 -27.94 20.39 -17.18
CA ILE A 655 -28.80 20.18 -18.35
C ILE A 655 -30.30 20.46 -18.07
N ASP A 656 -30.73 20.38 -16.81
CA ASP A 656 -32.15 20.59 -16.42
C ASP A 656 -32.40 22.06 -15.97
N GLU A 657 -33.63 22.58 -16.10
CA GLU A 657 -34.05 23.93 -15.64
C GLU A 657 -33.78 24.19 -14.14
N ALA A 658 -33.64 23.13 -13.33
CA ALA A 658 -33.17 23.19 -11.96
C ALA A 658 -31.95 22.26 -11.77
N PRO A 659 -30.79 22.77 -11.30
CA PRO A 659 -29.58 21.95 -11.12
C PRO A 659 -29.84 20.79 -10.16
N ARG A 660 -29.71 19.55 -10.65
CA ARG A 660 -29.84 18.36 -9.81
C ARG A 660 -28.50 18.04 -9.17
N THR A 661 -28.42 18.21 -7.86
CA THR A 661 -27.25 17.80 -7.07
C THR A 661 -27.30 16.30 -6.76
N THR A 662 -26.18 15.60 -6.90
CA THR A 662 -26.00 14.23 -6.40
C THR A 662 -24.55 13.97 -6.04
N THR A 663 -24.20 12.73 -5.69
CA THR A 663 -22.81 12.37 -5.39
C THR A 663 -21.95 12.38 -6.65
N ILE A 664 -20.64 12.59 -6.50
CA ILE A 664 -19.70 12.62 -7.64
C ILE A 664 -19.77 11.34 -8.49
N PRO A 665 -19.71 10.11 -7.94
CA PRO A 665 -19.79 8.90 -8.76
C PRO A 665 -21.17 8.74 -9.42
N ALA A 666 -22.26 9.11 -8.75
CA ALA A 666 -23.60 9.07 -9.34
C ALA A 666 -23.75 10.05 -10.50
N MET A 667 -23.10 11.21 -10.44
CA MET A 667 -23.05 12.18 -11.53
C MET A 667 -22.23 11.65 -12.70
N ALA A 668 -21.00 11.19 -12.44
CA ALA A 668 -20.10 10.67 -13.46
C ALA A 668 -20.76 9.50 -14.23
N LYS A 669 -21.44 8.61 -13.52
CA LYS A 669 -22.23 7.51 -14.11
C LYS A 669 -23.38 8.01 -14.99
N ARG A 670 -24.08 9.08 -14.57
CA ARG A 670 -25.15 9.70 -15.35
C ARG A 670 -24.62 10.32 -16.64
N TRP A 671 -23.49 11.03 -16.57
CA TRP A 671 -22.87 11.65 -17.73
C TRP A 671 -22.33 10.60 -18.70
N LYS A 672 -21.73 9.52 -18.22
CA LYS A 672 -21.40 8.35 -19.05
C LYS A 672 -22.61 7.79 -19.78
N ALA A 673 -23.75 7.62 -19.10
CA ALA A 673 -24.97 7.08 -19.72
C ALA A 673 -25.60 8.01 -20.79
N ARG A 674 -25.12 9.26 -20.89
CA ARG A 674 -25.53 10.24 -21.91
C ARG A 674 -24.42 10.47 -22.96
N ASP A 675 -23.37 9.65 -22.96
CA ASP A 675 -22.19 9.83 -23.81
C ASP A 675 -21.61 11.24 -23.72
N GLN A 676 -21.59 11.81 -22.51
CA GLN A 676 -21.11 13.16 -22.23
C GLN A 676 -19.69 13.11 -21.64
N PRO A 677 -18.63 13.42 -22.43
CA PRO A 677 -17.26 13.46 -21.94
C PRO A 677 -17.10 14.55 -20.89
N TRP A 678 -16.19 14.33 -19.96
CA TRP A 678 -15.95 15.29 -18.90
C TRP A 678 -14.50 15.37 -18.49
N MET A 679 -14.20 16.46 -17.80
CA MET A 679 -12.89 16.76 -17.24
C MET A 679 -13.03 17.22 -15.80
N ILE A 680 -11.93 17.19 -15.05
CA ILE A 680 -11.85 17.79 -13.72
C ILE A 680 -10.75 18.83 -13.67
N VAL A 681 -11.00 19.84 -12.84
CA VAL A 681 -10.00 20.83 -12.47
C VAL A 681 -9.54 20.53 -11.04
N ALA A 682 -8.23 20.42 -10.83
CA ALA A 682 -7.67 20.07 -9.53
C ALA A 682 -6.63 21.09 -9.04
N ASP A 683 -6.53 21.20 -7.72
CA ASP A 683 -5.55 22.03 -7.05
C ASP A 683 -4.13 21.40 -7.12
N HIS A 684 -3.22 21.80 -6.24
CA HIS A 684 -1.88 21.22 -6.16
C HIS A 684 -1.88 19.73 -5.75
N ASN A 685 -0.93 19.00 -6.32
CA ASN A 685 -0.56 17.62 -5.98
C ASN A 685 -1.72 16.62 -6.03
N TYR A 686 -2.55 16.73 -7.08
CA TYR A 686 -3.66 15.81 -7.32
C TYR A 686 -3.18 14.35 -7.37
N GLY A 687 -3.83 13.47 -6.62
CA GLY A 687 -3.52 12.04 -6.57
C GLY A 687 -2.31 11.68 -5.71
N GLU A 688 -1.92 12.52 -4.74
CA GLU A 688 -0.89 12.16 -3.75
C GLU A 688 -1.23 10.85 -3.02
N GLY A 689 -0.23 10.05 -2.67
CA GLY A 689 -0.38 8.90 -1.78
C GLY A 689 -0.17 7.55 -2.46
N SER A 690 -0.88 6.53 -2.00
CA SER A 690 -0.72 5.13 -2.42
C SER A 690 -0.80 4.93 -3.94
N ALA A 691 0.03 4.05 -4.48
CA ALA A 691 0.07 3.61 -5.89
C ALA A 691 -1.15 2.75 -6.32
N ARG A 692 -2.36 3.25 -6.05
CA ARG A 692 -3.61 2.62 -6.47
C ARG A 692 -3.97 3.05 -7.90
N GLU A 693 -3.85 2.12 -8.83
CA GLU A 693 -4.29 2.31 -10.21
C GLU A 693 -5.80 2.54 -10.36
N HIS A 694 -6.60 2.06 -9.40
CA HIS A 694 -8.05 2.33 -9.36
C HIS A 694 -8.36 3.83 -9.37
N ALA A 695 -7.50 4.68 -8.79
CA ALA A 695 -7.66 6.12 -8.83
C ALA A 695 -7.59 6.71 -10.26
N ALA A 696 -7.02 5.98 -11.23
CA ALA A 696 -7.07 6.33 -12.66
C ALA A 696 -8.13 5.53 -13.42
N LEU A 697 -8.29 4.24 -13.11
CA LEU A 697 -9.28 3.37 -13.77
C LEU A 697 -10.72 3.83 -13.56
N GLN A 698 -11.08 4.30 -12.36
CA GLN A 698 -12.47 4.67 -12.06
C GLN A 698 -12.92 5.97 -12.74
N PRO A 699 -12.15 7.09 -12.68
CA PRO A 699 -12.48 8.27 -13.50
C PRO A 699 -12.56 7.92 -14.98
N ARG A 700 -11.60 7.11 -15.47
CA ARG A 700 -11.59 6.67 -16.87
C ARG A 700 -12.82 5.85 -17.23
N LEU A 701 -13.22 4.90 -16.37
CA LEU A 701 -14.43 4.08 -16.55
C LEU A 701 -15.65 4.97 -16.76
N TYR A 702 -15.77 6.06 -16.00
CA TYR A 702 -16.90 6.99 -16.11
C TYR A 702 -16.75 8.08 -17.17
N GLY A 703 -15.69 8.05 -17.99
CA GLY A 703 -15.56 8.95 -19.14
C GLY A 703 -14.72 10.21 -18.90
N CYS A 704 -13.90 10.26 -17.85
CA CYS A 704 -12.93 11.35 -17.65
C CYS A 704 -11.90 11.36 -18.78
N ALA A 705 -11.92 12.41 -19.60
CA ALA A 705 -11.00 12.57 -20.72
C ALA A 705 -9.76 13.42 -20.36
N LEU A 706 -9.90 14.37 -19.44
CA LEU A 706 -8.84 15.31 -19.06
C LEU A 706 -8.84 15.58 -17.54
N VAL A 707 -7.65 15.57 -16.95
CA VAL A 707 -7.35 16.16 -15.65
C VAL A 707 -6.48 17.39 -15.88
N LEU A 708 -6.99 18.58 -15.56
CA LEU A 708 -6.26 19.84 -15.60
C LEU A 708 -5.97 20.29 -14.16
N ALA A 709 -4.70 20.40 -13.78
CA ALA A 709 -4.34 20.69 -12.39
C ALA A 709 -3.28 21.79 -12.26
N ARG A 710 -3.14 22.36 -11.06
CA ARG A 710 -1.94 23.17 -10.76
C ARG A 710 -0.69 22.28 -10.73
N SER A 711 -0.80 21.11 -10.11
CA SER A 711 0.20 20.03 -10.17
C SER A 711 -0.44 18.65 -9.90
N ILE A 712 0.17 17.59 -10.41
CA ILE A 712 -0.29 16.19 -10.24
C ILE A 712 0.84 15.37 -9.61
N ALA A 713 0.50 14.47 -8.69
CA ALA A 713 1.46 13.54 -8.12
C ALA A 713 1.94 12.54 -9.19
N ARG A 714 3.26 12.32 -9.26
CA ARG A 714 3.94 11.50 -10.29
C ARG A 714 3.26 10.16 -10.62
N ILE A 715 2.94 9.35 -9.60
CA ILE A 715 2.34 8.02 -9.80
C ILE A 715 0.91 8.15 -10.33
N ALA A 716 0.13 9.08 -9.80
CA ALA A 716 -1.22 9.34 -10.29
C ALA A 716 -1.20 9.82 -11.75
N GLU A 717 -0.27 10.72 -12.09
CA GLU A 717 -0.09 11.22 -13.45
C GLU A 717 0.25 10.08 -14.43
N THR A 718 1.19 9.21 -14.06
CA THR A 718 1.57 8.05 -14.87
C THR A 718 0.39 7.09 -15.05
N ASN A 719 -0.34 6.78 -13.98
CA ASN A 719 -1.52 5.91 -14.03
C ASN A 719 -2.62 6.50 -14.92
N LEU A 720 -2.93 7.80 -14.80
CA LEU A 720 -3.91 8.48 -15.65
C LEU A 720 -3.55 8.34 -17.13
N ARG A 721 -2.30 8.64 -17.49
CA ARG A 721 -1.80 8.53 -18.87
C ARG A 721 -1.84 7.09 -19.38
N LYS A 722 -1.48 6.10 -18.56
CA LYS A 722 -1.60 4.67 -18.89
C LYS A 722 -3.04 4.26 -19.20
N GLN A 723 -4.03 4.86 -18.55
CA GLN A 723 -5.45 4.63 -18.83
C GLN A 723 -6.01 5.52 -19.96
N GLY A 724 -5.15 6.29 -20.65
CA GLY A 724 -5.53 7.15 -21.77
C GLY A 724 -6.24 8.44 -21.35
N VAL A 725 -6.12 8.86 -20.09
CA VAL A 725 -6.60 10.16 -19.61
C VAL A 725 -5.53 11.21 -19.90
N MET A 726 -5.92 12.32 -20.54
CA MET A 726 -5.02 13.45 -20.75
C MET A 726 -4.73 14.16 -19.42
N THR A 727 -3.49 14.57 -19.23
CA THR A 727 -3.07 15.36 -18.06
C THR A 727 -2.41 16.65 -18.53
N LEU A 728 -2.97 17.79 -18.18
CA LEU A 728 -2.42 19.11 -18.46
C LEU A 728 -2.24 19.88 -17.16
N LEU A 729 -1.31 20.82 -17.14
CA LEU A 729 -1.09 21.72 -16.02
C LEU A 729 -1.35 23.15 -16.44
N PHE A 730 -1.85 23.98 -15.52
CA PHE A 730 -1.99 25.41 -15.78
C PHE A 730 -0.61 26.05 -16.00
N GLU A 731 -0.47 26.88 -17.03
CA GLU A 731 0.71 27.72 -17.22
C GLU A 731 0.77 28.79 -16.12
N ASN A 732 -0.34 29.52 -15.95
CA ASN A 732 -0.59 30.36 -14.79
C ASN A 732 -1.57 29.66 -13.85
N GLU A 733 -1.09 29.26 -12.68
CA GLU A 733 -1.89 28.47 -11.73
C GLU A 733 -3.17 29.18 -11.28
N ASP A 734 -3.24 30.52 -11.29
CA ASP A 734 -4.44 31.28 -10.92
C ASP A 734 -5.60 31.12 -11.91
N ASP A 735 -5.32 30.65 -13.11
CA ASP A 735 -6.34 30.29 -14.11
C ASP A 735 -7.22 29.11 -13.65
N TYR A 736 -6.78 28.35 -12.64
CA TYR A 736 -7.60 27.37 -11.92
C TYR A 736 -8.97 27.94 -11.50
N LEU A 737 -9.02 29.20 -11.05
CA LEU A 737 -10.27 29.85 -10.59
C LEU A 737 -11.18 30.28 -11.74
N LYS A 738 -10.72 30.23 -12.99
CA LYS A 738 -11.49 30.66 -14.16
C LYS A 738 -12.42 29.57 -14.69
N ILE A 739 -12.20 28.32 -14.32
CA ILE A 739 -13.03 27.18 -14.77
C ILE A 739 -13.91 26.71 -13.62
N ASP A 740 -15.22 26.76 -13.80
CA ASP A 740 -16.22 26.32 -12.83
C ASP A 740 -16.80 24.96 -13.24
N GLY A 741 -17.44 24.27 -12.29
CA GLY A 741 -18.25 23.10 -12.62
C GLY A 741 -19.37 23.49 -13.57
N GLY A 742 -19.56 22.70 -14.64
CA GLY A 742 -20.56 22.90 -15.68
C GLY A 742 -20.06 23.59 -16.94
N ASP A 743 -18.91 24.27 -16.90
CA ASP A 743 -18.32 24.92 -18.06
C ASP A 743 -18.03 23.90 -19.18
N ILE A 744 -18.15 24.34 -20.43
CA ILE A 744 -17.72 23.57 -21.60
C ILE A 744 -16.23 23.82 -21.81
N VAL A 745 -15.46 22.76 -22.01
CA VAL A 745 -14.02 22.82 -22.21
C VAL A 745 -13.63 22.05 -23.46
N GLU A 746 -12.90 22.70 -24.36
CA GLU A 746 -12.36 22.12 -25.59
C GLU A 746 -10.84 22.25 -25.60
N THR A 747 -10.12 21.26 -26.14
CA THR A 747 -8.68 21.42 -26.39
C THR A 747 -8.45 22.21 -27.67
N VAL A 748 -7.36 22.97 -27.70
CA VAL A 748 -6.92 23.73 -28.87
C VAL A 748 -5.44 23.43 -29.07
N ASN A 749 -5.07 23.10 -30.32
CA ASN A 749 -3.73 22.68 -30.74
C ASN A 749 -3.27 21.32 -30.16
N LEU A 750 -4.18 20.51 -29.61
CA LEU A 750 -3.79 19.16 -29.17
C LEU A 750 -3.39 18.28 -30.36
N SER A 751 -4.04 18.49 -31.51
CA SER A 751 -3.72 17.78 -32.75
C SER A 751 -2.26 17.91 -33.16
N ASP A 752 -1.65 19.08 -32.96
CA ASP A 752 -0.27 19.36 -33.35
C ASP A 752 0.70 18.58 -32.46
N LEU A 753 0.45 18.55 -31.14
CA LEU A 753 1.24 17.77 -30.18
C LEU A 753 1.09 16.25 -30.38
N MET A 754 -0.11 15.79 -30.73
CA MET A 754 -0.45 14.37 -30.78
C MET A 754 0.01 13.67 -32.06
N ARG A 755 0.52 14.39 -33.08
CA ARG A 755 1.05 13.75 -34.29
C ARG A 755 2.33 12.97 -33.99
N PRO A 756 2.54 11.78 -34.61
CA PRO A 756 3.82 11.09 -34.52
C PRO A 756 4.97 12.01 -34.98
N GLY A 757 6.01 12.15 -34.15
CA GLY A 757 7.16 13.02 -34.43
C GLY A 757 6.93 14.52 -34.19
N ALA A 758 5.81 14.90 -33.57
CA ALA A 758 5.54 16.29 -33.20
C ALA A 758 6.57 16.88 -32.22
N ASP A 759 6.71 18.20 -32.26
CA ASP A 759 7.51 18.93 -31.28
C ASP A 759 6.83 18.91 -29.91
N LEU A 760 7.50 18.33 -28.91
CA LEU A 760 7.01 18.26 -27.53
C LEU A 760 6.95 19.63 -26.84
N SER A 761 7.51 20.69 -27.44
CA SER A 761 7.34 22.07 -26.97
C SER A 761 5.98 22.68 -27.36
N THR A 762 5.19 21.99 -28.18
CA THR A 762 3.88 22.45 -28.65
C THR A 762 2.94 22.75 -27.49
N GLN A 763 2.57 24.03 -27.34
CA GLN A 763 1.64 24.46 -26.32
C GLN A 763 0.19 24.09 -26.68
N VAL A 764 -0.44 23.30 -25.81
CA VAL A 764 -1.89 23.05 -25.84
C VAL A 764 -2.60 24.12 -25.02
N ARG A 765 -3.74 24.60 -25.51
CA ARG A 765 -4.62 25.51 -24.77
C ARG A 765 -5.95 24.81 -24.48
N VAL A 766 -6.64 25.28 -23.44
CA VAL A 766 -8.03 24.89 -23.19
C VAL A 766 -8.94 26.07 -23.44
N ARG A 767 -9.91 25.91 -24.35
CA ARG A 767 -10.96 26.90 -24.59
C ARG A 767 -12.11 26.62 -23.63
N VAL A 768 -12.47 27.62 -22.85
CA VAL A 768 -13.53 27.54 -21.84
C VAL A 768 -14.70 28.36 -22.32
N THR A 769 -15.88 27.75 -22.37
CA THR A 769 -17.14 28.41 -22.69
C THR A 769 -18.06 28.35 -21.48
N LYS A 770 -18.36 29.54 -20.94
CA LYS A 770 -19.33 29.72 -19.86
C LYS A 770 -20.71 29.98 -20.45
N LEU A 771 -21.71 29.25 -19.97
CA LEU A 771 -23.10 29.42 -20.39
C LEU A 771 -23.87 30.31 -19.41
N ALA A 772 -24.79 31.11 -19.93
CA ALA A 772 -25.83 31.79 -19.16
C ALA A 772 -26.97 30.80 -18.80
N GLU A 773 -27.90 31.24 -17.94
CA GLU A 773 -29.02 30.42 -17.48
C GLU A 773 -29.97 29.99 -18.62
N ASP A 774 -30.01 30.77 -19.71
CA ASP A 774 -30.79 30.48 -20.93
C ASP A 774 -30.04 29.56 -21.92
N GLY A 775 -28.85 29.08 -21.55
CA GLY A 775 -28.00 28.23 -22.38
C GLY A 775 -27.18 28.98 -23.43
N GLN A 776 -27.27 30.31 -23.52
CA GLN A 776 -26.44 31.09 -24.45
C GLN A 776 -25.00 31.23 -23.94
N VAL A 777 -24.06 31.44 -24.87
CA VAL A 777 -22.66 31.69 -24.53
C VAL A 777 -22.56 33.06 -23.85
N LYS A 778 -22.20 33.06 -22.56
CA LYS A 778 -21.94 34.27 -21.79
C LYS A 778 -20.53 34.78 -22.00
N GLU A 779 -19.56 33.87 -22.01
CA GLU A 779 -18.14 34.20 -22.09
C GLU A 779 -17.39 33.03 -22.72
N GLN A 780 -16.38 33.34 -23.53
CA GLN A 780 -15.47 32.35 -24.08
C GLN A 780 -14.03 32.91 -24.07
N PHE A 781 -13.08 32.10 -23.60
CA PHE A 781 -11.66 32.46 -23.55
C PHE A 781 -10.78 31.21 -23.62
N GLU A 782 -9.50 31.40 -23.96
CA GLU A 782 -8.50 30.32 -23.98
C GLU A 782 -7.51 30.49 -22.83
N ILE A 783 -7.14 29.37 -22.20
CA ILE A 783 -6.15 29.31 -21.12
C ILE A 783 -4.94 28.52 -21.62
N PRO A 784 -3.71 29.07 -21.53
CA PRO A 784 -2.49 28.34 -21.83
C PRO A 784 -2.21 27.24 -20.79
N THR A 785 -1.72 26.10 -21.26
CA THR A 785 -1.34 24.96 -20.42
C THR A 785 0.07 24.48 -20.73
N ARG A 786 0.65 23.71 -19.81
CA ARG A 786 1.93 23.01 -19.94
C ARG A 786 1.74 21.51 -19.71
N HIS A 787 2.70 20.70 -20.15
CA HIS A 787 2.67 19.25 -19.97
C HIS A 787 4.07 18.65 -19.80
N SER A 788 4.13 17.42 -19.28
CA SER A 788 5.34 16.59 -19.21
C SER A 788 5.18 15.28 -20.01
N LEU A 789 4.38 15.32 -21.09
CA LEU A 789 4.12 14.17 -21.96
C LEU A 789 5.37 13.80 -22.76
N SER A 790 5.58 12.49 -22.92
CA SER A 790 6.64 11.91 -23.74
C SER A 790 6.02 11.29 -25.00
N PRO A 791 6.80 10.95 -26.04
CA PRO A 791 6.28 10.26 -27.22
C PRO A 791 5.52 8.97 -26.87
N THR A 792 6.00 8.26 -25.84
CA THR A 792 5.36 7.07 -25.28
C THR A 792 4.00 7.41 -24.66
N HIS A 793 3.91 8.45 -23.82
CA HIS A 793 2.64 8.92 -23.24
C HIS A 793 1.62 9.26 -24.33
N LEU A 794 2.04 10.01 -25.36
CA LEU A 794 1.18 10.38 -26.48
C LEU A 794 0.65 9.14 -27.22
N SER A 795 1.49 8.11 -27.37
CA SER A 795 1.07 6.84 -27.98
C SER A 795 -0.03 6.13 -27.18
N TRP A 796 0.10 6.07 -25.86
CA TRP A 796 -0.88 5.44 -24.97
C TRP A 796 -2.22 6.16 -25.04
N ILE A 797 -2.20 7.50 -24.97
CA ILE A 797 -3.41 8.32 -25.04
C ILE A 797 -4.08 8.16 -26.42
N ARG A 798 -3.31 8.17 -27.52
CA ARG A 798 -3.84 7.92 -28.88
C ARG A 798 -4.56 6.57 -28.99
N ALA A 799 -3.97 5.52 -28.41
CA ALA A 799 -4.55 4.18 -28.43
C ALA A 799 -5.71 4.00 -27.44
N GLY A 800 -5.97 4.97 -26.57
CA GLY A 800 -6.98 4.91 -25.52
C GLY A 800 -6.50 4.29 -24.20
N SER A 801 -5.36 3.60 -24.21
CA SER A 801 -4.60 3.13 -23.04
C SER A 801 -3.23 2.57 -23.47
N ALA A 802 -2.31 2.42 -22.51
CA ALA A 802 -1.04 1.71 -22.73
C ALA A 802 -1.26 0.23 -23.11
N LEU A 803 -2.26 -0.41 -22.51
CA LEU A 803 -2.60 -1.82 -22.78
C LEU A 803 -3.05 -2.05 -24.22
N ASN A 804 -3.75 -1.08 -24.82
CA ASN A 804 -4.14 -1.12 -26.22
C ASN A 804 -2.93 -1.04 -27.16
N CYS A 805 -1.93 -0.21 -26.84
CA CYS A 805 -0.67 -0.17 -27.60
C CYS A 805 0.01 -1.54 -27.60
N ILE A 806 0.13 -2.15 -26.42
CA ILE A 806 0.76 -3.47 -26.24
C ILE A 806 0.00 -4.52 -27.06
N ARG A 807 -1.33 -4.52 -26.99
CA ARG A 807 -2.19 -5.43 -27.76
C ARG A 807 -2.00 -5.27 -29.27
N ALA A 808 -1.94 -4.03 -29.76
CA ALA A 808 -1.73 -3.76 -31.18
C ALA A 808 -0.35 -4.27 -31.65
N GLN A 809 0.70 -4.07 -30.85
CA GLN A 809 2.05 -4.57 -31.14
C GLN A 809 2.09 -6.11 -31.16
N ALA A 810 1.43 -6.77 -30.22
CA ALA A 810 1.34 -8.24 -30.18
C ALA A 810 0.59 -8.82 -31.39
N GLY A 811 -0.48 -8.16 -31.85
CA GLY A 811 -1.21 -8.52 -33.07
C GLY A 811 -0.39 -8.33 -34.35
N ALA A 812 0.43 -7.28 -34.43
CA ALA A 812 1.34 -7.05 -35.55
C ALA A 812 2.45 -8.12 -35.61
N ALA A 813 3.03 -8.51 -34.47
CA ALA A 813 4.07 -9.54 -34.41
C ALA A 813 3.57 -10.94 -34.82
N THR A 814 2.28 -11.24 -34.61
CA THR A 814 1.65 -12.52 -34.99
C THR A 814 1.22 -12.60 -36.47
N SER A 815 1.12 -11.44 -37.14
CA SER A 815 0.77 -11.31 -38.57
C SER A 815 1.99 -11.12 -39.48
N ALA A 816 3.19 -10.93 -38.92
CA ALA A 816 4.44 -10.95 -39.67
C ALA A 816 4.75 -12.39 -40.18
N PRO A 817 5.22 -12.56 -41.43
CA PRO A 817 5.55 -13.88 -41.96
C PRO A 817 6.68 -14.51 -41.14
N LYS A 818 6.42 -15.70 -40.59
CA LYS A 818 7.40 -16.45 -39.80
C LYS A 818 8.56 -16.88 -40.69
N ALA A 819 9.77 -16.45 -40.35
CA ALA A 819 10.99 -17.10 -40.82
C ALA A 819 11.06 -18.51 -40.21
N ASP A 820 11.40 -19.48 -41.04
CA ASP A 820 11.36 -20.90 -40.75
C ASP A 820 12.42 -21.27 -39.71
N VAL A 821 12.01 -21.73 -38.53
CA VAL A 821 12.89 -22.42 -37.57
C VAL A 821 12.17 -23.66 -37.07
N SER A 822 12.69 -24.80 -37.50
CA SER A 822 12.18 -26.15 -37.31
C SER A 822 12.41 -26.72 -35.91
N GLY A 823 11.42 -27.51 -35.44
CA GLY A 823 11.52 -28.45 -34.30
C GLY A 823 10.86 -27.90 -33.04
N THR A 824 9.69 -28.38 -32.56
CA THR A 824 9.37 -29.77 -32.20
C THR A 824 7.84 -29.87 -32.01
N ARG A 825 7.21 -30.95 -32.51
CA ARG A 825 5.73 -31.13 -32.53
C ARG A 825 5.16 -31.60 -31.19
N ALA A 826 4.04 -31.02 -30.77
CA ALA A 826 3.16 -31.53 -29.72
C ALA A 826 2.08 -32.45 -30.32
N PHE A 827 1.81 -33.57 -29.67
CA PHE A 827 0.76 -34.54 -30.02
C PHE A 827 -0.60 -34.11 -29.44
N SER A 828 -1.66 -34.20 -30.24
CA SER A 828 -3.06 -33.93 -29.87
C SER A 828 -3.92 -35.16 -30.16
N THR A 829 -4.78 -35.54 -29.22
CA THR A 829 -5.89 -36.48 -29.45
C THR A 829 -7.16 -35.94 -28.80
N SER A 830 -8.17 -35.67 -29.64
CA SER A 830 -9.50 -35.16 -29.30
C SER A 830 -10.49 -36.26 -28.92
N THR A 831 -11.38 -36.01 -27.96
CA THR A 831 -12.75 -36.60 -27.96
C THR A 831 -13.73 -35.72 -27.18
N SER A 832 -14.88 -35.43 -27.80
CA SER A 832 -16.03 -34.66 -27.29
C SER A 832 -16.94 -35.46 -26.35
N ARG A 833 -17.62 -34.84 -25.38
CA ARG A 833 -18.92 -35.34 -24.83
C ARG A 833 -19.78 -34.26 -24.13
N ARG A 834 -21.10 -34.44 -24.30
CA ARG A 834 -22.28 -33.62 -23.93
C ARG A 834 -22.57 -33.48 -22.43
N ALA A 835 -23.32 -32.42 -22.07
CA ALA A 835 -23.83 -32.08 -20.73
C ALA A 835 -25.23 -32.68 -20.40
N PRO A 836 -25.59 -32.89 -19.11
CA PRO A 836 -26.95 -33.22 -18.64
C PRO A 836 -27.68 -32.07 -17.89
N PRO A 837 -29.01 -32.17 -17.63
CA PRO A 837 -29.92 -31.04 -17.40
C PRO A 837 -30.22 -30.70 -15.93
N ALA A 838 -30.82 -29.52 -15.73
CA ALA A 838 -31.11 -28.89 -14.44
C ALA A 838 -32.35 -29.45 -13.71
N VAL A 839 -32.30 -29.43 -12.36
CA VAL A 839 -33.40 -29.79 -11.45
C VAL A 839 -33.94 -28.52 -10.78
N ASN A 840 -35.27 -28.46 -10.66
CA ASN A 840 -36.06 -27.35 -10.11
C ASN A 840 -36.50 -27.68 -8.67
N THR A 841 -36.35 -26.74 -7.72
CA THR A 841 -36.91 -26.87 -6.35
C THR A 841 -37.72 -25.62 -6.01
N GLY A 842 -39.02 -25.81 -5.76
CA GLY A 842 -40.01 -24.76 -5.54
C GLY A 842 -39.95 -24.08 -4.17
N ASN A 843 -40.49 -22.86 -4.11
CA ASN A 843 -40.78 -22.12 -2.88
C ASN A 843 -42.15 -21.40 -3.01
N ASP A 844 -42.93 -21.38 -1.91
CA ASP A 844 -44.22 -20.68 -1.79
C ASP A 844 -44.00 -19.15 -1.94
N PRO A 845 -44.65 -18.49 -2.91
CA PRO A 845 -44.48 -17.06 -3.19
C PRO A 845 -44.77 -16.13 -2.00
N ARG A 846 -45.58 -16.56 -1.02
CA ARG A 846 -46.00 -15.71 0.10
C ARG A 846 -44.89 -15.46 1.13
N TYR A 847 -43.91 -16.37 1.24
CA TYR A 847 -42.81 -16.25 2.19
C TYR A 847 -41.76 -15.23 1.73
N GLU A 848 -41.51 -15.17 0.42
CA GLU A 848 -40.58 -14.22 -0.19
C GLU A 848 -41.10 -12.77 -0.10
N VAL A 849 -42.41 -12.58 -0.23
CA VAL A 849 -43.07 -11.27 -0.06
C VAL A 849 -42.93 -10.76 1.38
N LEU A 850 -43.16 -11.60 2.39
CA LEU A 850 -42.99 -11.23 3.81
C LEU A 850 -41.52 -10.91 4.17
N ARG A 851 -40.56 -11.65 3.60
CA ARG A 851 -39.12 -11.42 3.80
C ARG A 851 -38.66 -10.08 3.21
N GLN A 852 -39.09 -9.75 2.00
CA GLN A 852 -38.73 -8.50 1.32
C GLN A 852 -39.38 -7.26 1.98
N LEU A 853 -40.53 -7.42 2.62
CA LEU A 853 -41.23 -6.37 3.38
C LEU A 853 -40.55 -6.04 4.72
N LEU A 854 -40.07 -7.05 5.45
CA LEU A 854 -39.43 -6.86 6.76
C LEU A 854 -37.95 -6.49 6.66
N PHE A 855 -37.30 -6.87 5.55
CA PHE A 855 -35.87 -6.66 5.31
C PHE A 855 -35.63 -6.17 3.88
N PRO A 856 -36.03 -4.94 3.51
CA PRO A 856 -35.78 -4.42 2.18
C PRO A 856 -34.27 -4.31 1.91
N ALA A 857 -33.85 -4.77 0.73
CA ALA A 857 -32.46 -4.68 0.30
C ALA A 857 -32.01 -3.21 0.13
N PRO A 858 -30.73 -2.90 0.34
CA PRO A 858 -30.20 -1.56 0.09
C PRO A 858 -30.29 -1.24 -1.41
N ALA A 859 -30.88 -0.11 -1.76
CA ALA A 859 -31.31 0.20 -3.11
C ALA A 859 -30.15 0.37 -4.12
N GLY A 860 -30.11 -0.52 -5.11
CA GLY A 860 -29.55 -0.29 -6.46
C GLY A 860 -30.70 -0.28 -7.47
N LYS A 861 -30.72 0.68 -8.39
CA LYS A 861 -31.86 0.93 -9.29
C LYS A 861 -32.06 -0.19 -10.32
N LYS A 862 -32.90 -1.17 -9.95
CA LYS A 862 -34.07 -1.54 -10.74
C LYS A 862 -35.29 -1.89 -9.89
N ASN A 863 -35.13 -2.09 -8.57
CA ASN A 863 -36.25 -2.17 -7.64
C ASN A 863 -36.03 -1.11 -6.54
N ALA A 864 -36.63 0.07 -6.74
CA ALA A 864 -36.77 1.00 -5.63
C ALA A 864 -37.72 0.33 -4.63
N GLY A 865 -37.22 0.01 -3.44
CA GLY A 865 -38.07 -0.42 -2.35
C GLY A 865 -39.19 0.58 -2.12
N PRO A 866 -40.33 0.12 -1.61
CA PRO A 866 -41.55 0.92 -1.51
C PRO A 866 -41.34 2.19 -0.68
N ARG A 867 -41.78 3.35 -1.19
CA ARG A 867 -41.62 4.66 -0.53
C ARG A 867 -42.80 5.00 0.35
N THR A 868 -43.94 4.36 0.09
CA THR A 868 -45.16 4.43 0.89
C THR A 868 -45.62 3.02 1.27
N MET A 869 -46.50 2.92 2.27
CA MET A 869 -47.09 1.64 2.67
C MET A 869 -47.96 1.02 1.57
N SER A 870 -48.59 1.85 0.73
CA SER A 870 -49.30 1.40 -0.48
C SER A 870 -48.36 0.85 -1.54
N ASP A 871 -47.17 1.43 -1.70
CA ASP A 871 -46.15 0.90 -2.62
C ASP A 871 -45.67 -0.49 -2.17
N ALA A 872 -45.69 -0.75 -0.86
CA ALA A 872 -45.16 -1.97 -0.26
C ALA A 872 -46.13 -3.15 -0.39
N LEU A 873 -47.44 -2.90 -0.32
CA LEU A 873 -48.47 -3.93 -0.24
C LEU A 873 -49.04 -4.34 -1.61
N GLY A 874 -48.85 -3.53 -2.65
CA GLY A 874 -49.50 -3.71 -3.94
C GLY A 874 -51.01 -3.47 -3.87
N GLN A 875 -51.64 -3.10 -4.99
CA GLN A 875 -53.10 -2.91 -5.05
C GLN A 875 -53.83 -4.25 -4.95
N GLY A 876 -54.03 -4.73 -3.72
CA GLY A 876 -54.80 -5.92 -3.40
C GLY A 876 -55.34 -5.81 -1.98
N ALA A 877 -56.54 -6.33 -1.74
CA ALA A 877 -57.28 -6.20 -0.48
C ALA A 877 -56.60 -6.94 0.69
N ALA A 878 -55.47 -6.43 1.17
CA ALA A 878 -54.94 -6.79 2.47
C ALA A 878 -55.94 -6.34 3.54
N SER A 879 -56.29 -7.22 4.48
CA SER A 879 -57.25 -6.86 5.53
C SER A 879 -56.74 -5.66 6.32
N ARG A 880 -57.65 -4.76 6.71
CA ARG A 880 -57.32 -3.52 7.43
C ARG A 880 -56.40 -3.77 8.65
N ALA A 881 -56.55 -4.92 9.29
CA ALA A 881 -55.70 -5.36 10.42
C ALA A 881 -54.23 -5.59 10.05
N VAL A 882 -53.93 -6.10 8.85
CA VAL A 882 -52.56 -6.29 8.34
C VAL A 882 -51.95 -4.93 8.00
N TYR A 883 -52.72 -4.07 7.34
CA TYR A 883 -52.30 -2.71 7.03
C TYR A 883 -51.93 -1.92 8.30
N ASP A 884 -52.79 -1.94 9.31
CA ASP A 884 -52.55 -1.22 10.57
C ASP A 884 -51.32 -1.73 11.32
N THR A 885 -51.06 -3.04 11.26
CA THR A 885 -49.91 -3.66 11.94
C THR A 885 -48.58 -3.29 11.29
N ILE A 886 -48.52 -3.30 9.96
CA ILE A 886 -47.33 -2.90 9.20
C ILE A 886 -47.07 -1.39 9.35
N SER A 887 -48.13 -0.57 9.33
CA SER A 887 -48.04 0.87 9.58
C SER A 887 -47.45 1.19 10.96
N ARG A 888 -47.83 0.45 12.01
CA ARG A 888 -47.28 0.63 13.36
C ARG A 888 -45.80 0.24 13.43
N ALA A 889 -45.40 -0.84 12.76
CA ALA A 889 -44.01 -1.31 12.73
C ALA A 889 -43.09 -0.32 12.00
N TRP A 890 -43.54 0.23 10.86
CA TRP A 890 -42.79 1.23 10.09
C TRP A 890 -42.55 2.52 10.88
N LYS A 891 -43.61 3.06 11.53
CA LYS A 891 -43.49 4.26 12.38
C LYS A 891 -42.57 4.03 13.59
N LEU A 892 -42.56 2.82 14.15
CA LEU A 892 -41.64 2.46 15.23
C LEU A 892 -40.17 2.39 14.75
N HIS A 893 -39.94 1.87 13.55
CA HIS A 893 -38.60 1.82 12.93
C HIS A 893 -38.04 3.22 12.69
N GLU A 894 -38.81 4.12 12.05
CA GLU A 894 -38.40 5.52 11.85
C GLU A 894 -38.10 6.24 13.17
N ARG A 895 -38.94 6.03 14.19
CA ARG A 895 -38.74 6.62 15.51
C ARG A 895 -37.42 6.17 16.14
N ARG A 896 -37.13 4.85 16.13
CA ARG A 896 -35.87 4.30 16.65
C ARG A 896 -34.65 4.83 15.89
N HIS A 897 -34.76 5.01 14.57
CA HIS A 897 -33.68 5.56 13.74
C HIS A 897 -33.39 7.03 14.06
N LYS A 898 -34.44 7.84 14.28
CA LYS A 898 -34.33 9.24 14.73
C LYS A 898 -33.73 9.33 16.13
N GLU A 899 -34.20 8.49 17.06
CA GLU A 899 -33.68 8.44 18.45
C GLU A 899 -32.19 8.06 18.48
N ALA A 900 -31.78 7.05 17.70
CA ALA A 900 -30.37 6.64 17.58
C ALA A 900 -29.47 7.74 16.99
N PHE A 901 -29.96 8.46 15.97
CA PHE A 901 -29.24 9.58 15.37
C PHE A 901 -29.08 10.76 16.34
N VAL A 902 -30.16 11.14 17.04
CA VAL A 902 -30.12 12.21 18.06
C VAL A 902 -29.19 11.85 19.22
N GLN A 903 -29.20 10.58 19.66
CA GLN A 903 -28.29 10.12 20.70
C GLN A 903 -26.82 10.17 20.25
N SER A 904 -26.53 9.75 19.01
CA SER A 904 -25.20 9.87 18.40
C SER A 904 -24.69 11.32 18.35
N LEU A 905 -25.57 12.28 18.02
CA LEU A 905 -25.22 13.70 18.04
C LEU A 905 -24.94 14.23 19.45
N LYS A 906 -25.75 13.85 20.45
CA LYS A 906 -25.52 14.22 21.85
C LYS A 906 -24.19 13.70 22.37
N THR A 907 -23.87 12.43 22.09
CA THR A 907 -22.61 11.80 22.48
C THR A 907 -21.39 12.47 21.82
N LYS A 908 -21.47 12.81 20.53
CA LYS A 908 -20.38 13.53 19.84
C LYS A 908 -20.15 14.93 20.40
N ARG A 909 -21.23 15.65 20.73
CA ARG A 909 -21.15 17.00 21.29
C ARG A 909 -20.54 17.02 22.69
N ALA A 910 -20.93 16.06 23.54
CA ALA A 910 -20.35 15.91 24.87
C ALA A 910 -18.83 15.63 24.81
N ARG A 911 -18.40 14.74 23.93
CA ARG A 911 -16.97 14.41 23.73
C ARG A 911 -16.14 15.59 23.23
N LEU A 912 -16.71 16.45 22.37
CA LEU A 912 -16.02 17.66 21.92
C LEU A 912 -15.89 18.68 23.04
N ASP A 913 -16.92 18.84 23.87
CA ASP A 913 -16.88 19.76 25.01
C ASP A 913 -15.88 19.29 26.09
N GLU A 914 -15.73 17.97 26.28
CA GLU A 914 -14.71 17.34 27.14
C GLU A 914 -13.28 17.58 26.60
N ALA A 915 -13.03 17.28 25.32
CA ALA A 915 -11.72 17.50 24.69
C ALA A 915 -11.28 18.99 24.70
N LEU A 916 -12.23 19.92 24.62
CA LEU A 916 -11.95 21.35 24.75
C LEU A 916 -11.65 21.77 26.20
N ALA A 917 -12.21 21.06 27.19
CA ALA A 917 -11.90 21.27 28.59
C ALA A 917 -10.48 20.76 28.92
N ASP A 918 -10.10 19.59 28.37
CA ASP A 918 -8.77 19.00 28.53
C ASP A 918 -7.68 19.88 27.91
N LEU A 919 -7.86 20.33 26.66
CA LEU A 919 -6.92 21.26 26.01
C LEU A 919 -6.72 22.55 26.81
N LYS A 920 -7.78 23.04 27.48
CA LYS A 920 -7.70 24.22 28.33
C LYS A 920 -6.90 23.97 29.62
N ALA A 921 -6.95 22.75 30.15
CA ALA A 921 -6.26 22.36 31.37
C ALA A 921 -4.79 21.98 31.14
N GLU A 922 -4.50 21.26 30.06
CA GLU A 922 -3.18 20.71 29.73
C GLU A 922 -2.24 21.72 29.10
N ASP A 923 -2.75 22.59 28.21
CA ASP A 923 -1.94 23.63 27.56
C ASP A 923 -2.69 24.97 27.52
N ALA A 924 -2.68 25.65 28.68
CA ALA A 924 -3.30 26.96 28.83
C ALA A 924 -2.72 28.01 27.86
N SER A 925 -1.49 27.83 27.36
CA SER A 925 -0.83 28.70 26.39
C SER A 925 -1.40 28.48 24.99
N LEU A 926 -1.47 27.23 24.51
CA LEU A 926 -2.07 26.87 23.23
C LEU A 926 -3.56 27.19 23.21
N TRP A 927 -4.27 26.95 24.31
CA TRP A 927 -5.65 27.40 24.49
C TRP A 927 -5.77 28.93 24.38
N LYS A 928 -4.86 29.69 25.00
CA LYS A 928 -4.82 31.17 24.88
C LYS A 928 -4.47 31.62 23.46
N GLN A 929 -3.53 30.97 22.78
CA GLN A 929 -3.12 31.26 21.41
C GLN A 929 -4.25 30.97 20.42
N ALA A 930 -4.93 29.84 20.58
CA ALA A 930 -6.09 29.46 19.79
C ALA A 930 -7.31 30.38 20.02
N LEU A 931 -7.40 31.01 21.20
CA LEU A 931 -8.38 32.05 21.51
C LEU A 931 -7.90 33.49 21.22
N GLN A 932 -6.60 33.71 20.95
CA GLN A 932 -6.04 35.05 20.79
C GLN A 932 -6.37 35.62 19.41
N TYR A 933 -7.18 36.67 19.42
CA TYR A 933 -7.37 37.55 18.28
C TYR A 933 -6.30 38.64 18.30
N ALA A 934 -5.30 38.56 17.40
CA ALA A 934 -4.47 39.72 17.08
C ALA A 934 -5.26 40.62 16.12
N GLY A 935 -5.92 41.62 16.69
CA GLY A 935 -6.67 42.63 15.94
C GLY A 935 -5.78 43.39 14.95
N PRO A 936 -6.39 44.06 13.95
CA PRO A 936 -5.70 44.58 12.77
C PRO A 936 -4.59 45.62 13.04
N THR A 937 -4.53 46.16 14.26
CA THR A 937 -3.70 47.33 14.63
C THR A 937 -2.39 46.98 15.35
N LYS A 938 -2.01 45.70 15.47
CA LYS A 938 -0.75 45.27 16.11
C LYS A 938 0.11 44.36 15.23
N ARG A 939 0.26 44.70 13.95
CA ARG A 939 1.12 43.95 13.00
C ARG A 939 2.16 44.89 12.40
N ASN A 940 3.30 44.35 11.98
CA ASN A 940 4.35 45.16 11.37
C ASN A 940 3.86 45.76 10.02
N ALA A 941 4.49 46.84 9.58
CA ALA A 941 4.05 47.62 8.42
C ALA A 941 4.09 46.85 7.10
N GLU A 942 5.01 45.90 6.95
CA GLU A 942 5.22 45.11 5.73
C GLU A 942 4.08 44.09 5.54
N GLU A 943 3.63 43.52 6.65
CA GLU A 943 2.52 42.57 6.67
C GLU A 943 1.17 43.27 6.49
N GLN A 944 1.02 44.52 6.98
CA GLN A 944 -0.14 45.35 6.65
C GLN A 944 -0.21 45.70 5.15
N ALA A 945 0.92 46.08 4.54
CA ALA A 945 0.98 46.37 3.11
C ALA A 945 0.69 45.14 2.24
N ARG A 946 1.03 43.93 2.72
CA ARG A 946 0.67 42.67 2.06
C ARG A 946 -0.83 42.41 2.14
N LEU A 947 -1.45 42.61 3.31
CA LEU A 947 -2.87 42.37 3.52
C LEU A 947 -3.77 43.40 2.82
N GLN A 948 -3.35 44.65 2.70
CA GLN A 948 -4.02 45.67 1.89
C GLN A 948 -3.96 45.33 0.39
N ARG A 949 -2.82 44.88 -0.12
CA ARG A 949 -2.69 44.37 -1.49
C ARG A 949 -3.56 43.15 -1.78
N MET A 950 -3.89 42.37 -0.74
CA MET A 950 -4.77 41.21 -0.82
C MET A 950 -6.25 41.53 -0.54
N GLY A 951 -6.62 42.80 -0.27
CA GLY A 951 -8.00 43.21 0.01
C GLY A 951 -8.57 42.71 1.34
N LEU A 952 -7.71 42.28 2.28
CA LEU A 952 -8.10 41.61 3.54
C LEU A 952 -8.04 42.53 4.77
N ALA A 953 -7.76 43.82 4.59
CA ALA A 953 -7.83 44.85 5.63
C ALA A 953 -8.71 46.02 5.15
N MET A 954 -9.56 46.58 6.03
CA MET A 954 -10.38 47.74 5.68
C MET A 954 -9.51 49.02 5.64
N ASN A 955 -9.82 49.94 4.72
CA ASN A 955 -9.29 51.30 4.77
C ASN A 955 -9.67 51.97 6.10
N ASP A 956 -8.76 52.75 6.68
CA ASP A 956 -8.97 53.54 7.91
C ASP A 956 -10.06 54.63 7.80
N ALA A 957 -10.86 54.62 6.73
CA ALA A 957 -11.92 55.58 6.44
C ALA A 957 -13.34 55.05 6.73
N ALA A 958 -13.51 54.12 7.69
CA ALA A 958 -14.83 53.81 8.22
C ALA A 958 -15.24 54.88 9.24
N LYS A 959 -15.96 55.91 8.76
CA LYS A 959 -16.55 56.97 9.60
C LYS A 959 -17.46 56.40 10.70
N GLU A 960 -17.44 57.06 11.86
CA GLU A 960 -18.39 56.84 12.95
C GLU A 960 -19.85 56.82 12.43
N GLY A 961 -20.54 55.68 12.59
CA GLY A 961 -21.94 55.58 12.17
C GLY A 961 -22.52 54.17 11.97
N GLU A 962 -21.74 53.08 12.00
CA GLU A 962 -22.32 51.74 11.82
C GLU A 962 -22.92 51.15 13.11
N ALA A 963 -24.15 50.65 12.97
CA ALA A 963 -25.10 50.33 14.03
C ALA A 963 -24.60 49.34 15.12
N PRO A 964 -25.17 49.37 16.35
CA PRO A 964 -24.70 48.61 17.51
C PRO A 964 -24.70 47.07 17.36
N GLY A 965 -25.32 46.53 16.30
CA GLY A 965 -25.39 45.09 16.03
C GLY A 965 -24.15 44.49 15.37
N SER A 966 -23.33 45.28 14.66
CA SER A 966 -22.19 44.78 13.88
C SER A 966 -21.07 44.22 14.78
N ARG A 967 -20.75 44.91 15.88
CA ARG A 967 -19.75 44.46 16.87
C ARG A 967 -20.16 43.20 17.63
N MET A 968 -21.44 43.05 17.93
CA MET A 968 -21.96 41.88 18.66
C MET A 968 -22.04 40.63 17.77
N MET A 969 -22.46 40.80 16.52
CA MET A 969 -22.42 39.75 15.49
C MET A 969 -20.99 39.35 15.14
N ALA A 970 -20.06 40.30 15.05
CA ALA A 970 -18.63 40.03 14.85
C ALA A 970 -18.04 39.24 16.03
N LYS A 971 -18.37 39.60 17.28
CA LYS A 971 -17.99 38.81 18.47
C LYS A 971 -18.61 37.41 18.49
N ARG A 972 -19.87 37.24 18.07
CA ARG A 972 -20.54 35.93 17.98
C ARG A 972 -19.93 35.05 16.89
N ARG A 973 -19.68 35.58 15.69
CA ARG A 973 -18.99 34.88 14.59
C ARG A 973 -17.54 34.54 14.96
N ALA A 974 -16.83 35.43 15.64
CA ALA A 974 -15.48 35.17 16.12
C ALA A 974 -15.43 34.05 17.17
N ARG A 975 -16.38 34.02 18.12
CA ARG A 975 -16.51 32.90 19.07
C ARG A 975 -16.87 31.59 18.40
N LEU A 976 -17.76 31.62 17.40
CA LEU A 976 -18.14 30.43 16.63
C LEU A 976 -16.93 29.90 15.83
N MET A 977 -16.20 30.77 15.14
CA MET A 977 -14.99 30.41 14.38
C MET A 977 -13.83 29.96 15.27
N ALA A 978 -13.64 30.56 16.44
CA ALA A 978 -12.66 30.09 17.41
C ALA A 978 -13.01 28.68 17.89
N ARG A 979 -14.30 28.41 18.15
CA ARG A 979 -14.79 27.07 18.51
C ARG A 979 -14.64 26.07 17.36
N THR A 980 -14.84 26.49 16.11
CA THR A 980 -14.60 25.67 14.91
C THR A 980 -13.12 25.39 14.68
N ARG A 981 -12.23 26.37 14.89
CA ARG A 981 -10.77 26.22 14.77
C ARG A 981 -10.21 25.32 15.87
N LEU A 982 -10.67 25.50 17.11
CA LEU A 982 -10.37 24.58 18.21
C LEU A 982 -10.88 23.17 17.89
N ALA A 983 -12.08 23.01 17.32
CA ALA A 983 -12.60 21.72 16.87
C ALA A 983 -11.79 21.10 15.71
N THR A 984 -11.04 21.90 14.92
CA THR A 984 -10.14 21.37 13.88
C THR A 984 -8.83 20.80 14.41
N LEU A 985 -8.46 21.10 15.66
CA LEU A 985 -7.31 20.50 16.34
C LEU A 985 -7.57 19.03 16.74
N PHE A 986 -8.84 18.61 16.76
CA PHE A 986 -9.24 17.25 17.12
C PHE A 986 -9.68 16.43 15.88
N PRO A 987 -9.44 15.10 15.85
CA PRO A 987 -9.86 14.21 14.76
C PRO A 987 -11.34 14.35 14.36
N ARG A 988 -11.66 14.07 13.09
CA ARG A 988 -12.97 14.37 12.48
C ARG A 988 -14.12 13.57 13.14
N GLU A 989 -13.79 12.46 13.78
CA GLU A 989 -14.68 11.52 14.46
C GLU A 989 -15.28 12.10 15.76
N LEU A 990 -14.61 13.09 16.35
CA LEU A 990 -15.07 13.82 17.55
C LEU A 990 -15.97 15.01 17.22
N ARG A 991 -16.14 15.35 15.94
CA ARG A 991 -16.88 16.54 15.51
C ARG A 991 -18.37 16.20 15.29
N ALA A 992 -19.28 16.97 15.89
CA ALA A 992 -20.70 16.90 15.54
C ALA A 992 -20.91 17.53 14.14
N PRO A 993 -21.63 16.88 13.20
CA PRO A 993 -21.92 17.48 11.91
C PRO A 993 -22.76 18.76 12.09
N THR A 994 -22.28 19.87 11.52
CA THR A 994 -23.06 21.11 11.40
C THR A 994 -24.10 20.94 10.32
N ILE A 995 -25.28 20.43 10.68
CA ILE A 995 -26.48 20.54 9.83
C ILE A 995 -27.25 21.74 10.36
N THR A 996 -27.21 22.85 9.62
CA THR A 996 -28.21 23.91 9.76
C THR A 996 -29.54 23.32 9.29
N PRO A 997 -30.61 23.31 10.10
CA PRO A 997 -31.92 22.87 9.62
C PRO A 997 -32.37 23.78 8.47
N PRO A 998 -33.01 23.24 7.41
CA PRO A 998 -33.58 24.07 6.38
C PRO A 998 -34.63 25.03 6.97
N LEU A 999 -34.53 26.31 6.60
CA LEU A 999 -35.36 27.43 7.05
C LEU A 999 -36.81 27.42 6.51
N LYS A 1000 -37.21 26.37 5.79
CA LYS A 1000 -38.60 26.19 5.33
C LYS A 1000 -39.22 25.04 6.11
N GLY A 1001 -40.25 25.36 6.89
CA GLY A 1001 -41.00 24.40 7.70
C GLY A 1001 -41.52 23.23 6.86
N TRP A 1002 -41.63 22.07 7.51
CA TRP A 1002 -42.32 20.90 6.95
C TRP A 1002 -43.76 21.29 6.55
N PRO A 1003 -44.22 21.02 5.31
CA PRO A 1003 -45.63 21.18 5.01
C PRO A 1003 -46.43 20.14 5.81
N ALA A 1004 -47.39 20.65 6.59
CA ALA A 1004 -48.43 19.84 7.20
C ALA A 1004 -49.25 19.18 6.08
N TYR A 1005 -49.56 17.91 6.29
CA TYR A 1005 -50.50 17.14 5.48
C TYR A 1005 -51.87 17.83 5.51
N VAL A 1006 -52.36 18.25 4.34
CA VAL A 1006 -53.77 18.59 4.12
C VAL A 1006 -54.38 17.40 3.40
N ALA A 1007 -55.44 16.84 3.98
CA ALA A 1007 -56.24 15.83 3.31
C ALA A 1007 -57.15 16.54 2.31
N ASP A 1008 -57.03 16.20 1.03
CA ASP A 1008 -58.14 16.45 0.10
C ASP A 1008 -59.19 15.36 0.34
N GLU A 1009 -60.32 15.78 0.91
CA GLU A 1009 -61.61 15.11 0.75
C GLU A 1009 -62.20 15.49 -0.62
N GLU A 1010 -62.83 14.48 -1.25
CA GLU A 1010 -63.46 14.42 -2.59
C GLU A 1010 -62.58 14.11 -3.81
#